data_AF-A0A538KG83-F1
#
_entry.id   AF-A0A538KG83-F1
#
_cell.length_a   1.000
_cell.length_b   1.000
_cell.length_c   1.000
_cell.angle_alpha   90.00
_cell.angle_beta   90.00
_cell.angle_gamma   90.00
#
_symmetry.space_group_name_H-M   'P 1'
#
loop_
_entity.id
_entity.type
_entity.pdbx_description
1 polymer ?
#
loop_
_entity_poly.entity_id
_entity_poly.type
_entity_poly.pdbx_seq_one_letter_code
_entity_poly.pdbx_strand_id
1 'polypeptide(L)'
;MSEDYQLVGSGLTVCEHDAPVEGPVVWLDSPSAVLEFVAAGDVSEKIVLARGGTTTFLTPALTAGVKGVMTLQGAPESHLGILSREYGIPCLMSVAFERGVKSSRGETIPPDGAILRLDVSTHPEGRVFIANGNGHLDVAEPAEVDAEAAAQAEQLRALMASYRGELPKGSAGDRQIRARLRTGVVSTSDENVRRDLAGGEVSDYLSYAGWNLWDLIAARQTEGESGLIPRQEYETVAFVQQWSTYARWYARIVEAIGVDGVIELGSLPRREIGTKVNHVHVWATLCPLFGRAIATELGLEDASARPEDLDALIQFGRRLQHGLWGGGPGFVASRGYAAPVLEASWLERFRDEERRLDDPDELSAFRRFNATTELCGFLLHYDCRAGLCDTGPYPLPDGGFLLVRDHFLHEPGYEWASVIDDLPHCVTEAMFFRPDEDVSIAINDIATTFAQPANYLKHLSGAVVYARDRWDTPVSEVRRLDEAEMARIAHRCDEAMLGLYQRIGDQSVDERIADGVKVYTRDMMMPYARAAGVWDEMVAAGFDELSDLARDAYPALTGGAAQQVLGAVFLMGQGLVPAEGLPPAPEVGPEALPVLHEIAIKGSCPDVDGDAEALEAAGLVVATAAGLMLTEAGHARHDELLAAQRESVDLGRLAAAYERFLAVNGPMKSLSARAGSAGEDERFDLVGQAAELVERVEPALRRTADVLPRFAGYLPRLQEAIRRVEEDDWSYLTSPSVDSVHTVWMECHEDYLQTLGRSREAEGSY
;
A
#
# COMPACT_ATOMS: atom_id res chain seq x y z
N MET A 1 21.18 -16.31 26.09
CA MET A 1 21.88 -16.67 24.85
C MET A 1 22.41 -18.08 25.03
N SER A 2 21.93 -19.08 24.28
CA SER A 2 22.49 -20.44 24.40
C SER A 2 23.87 -20.48 23.74
N GLU A 3 24.80 -21.25 24.29
CA GLU A 3 26.20 -21.32 23.86
C GLU A 3 26.40 -21.96 22.47
N ASP A 4 25.33 -22.31 21.77
CA ASP A 4 25.35 -23.14 20.55
C ASP A 4 25.11 -22.37 19.25
N TYR A 5 24.70 -21.10 19.31
CA TYR A 5 24.32 -20.31 18.14
C TYR A 5 24.95 -18.91 18.17
N GLN A 6 25.35 -18.42 17.00
CA GLN A 6 25.92 -17.10 16.79
C GLN A 6 25.04 -16.27 15.86
N LEU A 7 24.75 -15.01 16.21
CA LEU A 7 24.06 -14.06 15.32
C LEU A 7 24.92 -13.77 14.09
N VAL A 8 24.33 -13.90 12.90
CA VAL A 8 25.02 -13.66 11.61
C VAL A 8 24.30 -12.68 10.69
N GLY A 9 23.03 -12.37 10.96
CA GLY A 9 22.31 -11.38 10.16
C GLY A 9 20.96 -10.99 10.76
N SER A 10 20.36 -9.96 10.19
CA SER A 10 19.02 -9.49 10.49
C SER A 10 18.29 -9.12 9.20
N GLY A 11 16.96 -9.14 9.24
CA GLY A 11 16.12 -8.78 8.11
C GLY A 11 14.72 -8.36 8.57
N LEU A 12 13.86 -8.07 7.61
CA LEU A 12 12.47 -7.69 7.86
C LEU A 12 11.60 -8.94 8.06
N THR A 13 10.88 -9.00 9.18
CA THR A 13 9.93 -10.07 9.48
C THR A 13 8.71 -9.96 8.57
N VAL A 14 8.40 -11.04 7.86
CA VAL A 14 7.28 -11.09 6.91
C VAL A 14 6.11 -11.91 7.45
N CYS A 15 6.40 -13.08 8.03
CA CYS A 15 5.42 -13.98 8.64
C CYS A 15 5.91 -14.35 10.04
N GLU A 16 5.20 -13.88 11.06
CA GLU A 16 5.51 -14.13 12.47
C GLU A 16 5.22 -15.59 12.86
N HIS A 17 6.09 -16.13 13.70
CA HIS A 17 5.91 -17.42 14.39
C HIS A 17 6.40 -17.30 15.83
N ASP A 18 5.69 -17.94 16.75
CA ASP A 18 5.99 -17.88 18.19
C ASP A 18 7.31 -18.59 18.55
N ALA A 19 7.72 -19.56 17.73
CA ALA A 19 8.93 -20.35 17.93
C ALA A 19 9.92 -20.15 16.77
N PRO A 20 11.22 -19.98 17.06
CA PRO A 20 12.24 -19.99 16.02
C PRO A 20 12.27 -21.30 15.24
N VAL A 21 12.53 -21.23 13.93
CA VAL A 21 12.70 -22.42 13.08
C VAL A 21 14.17 -22.74 12.83
N GLU A 22 14.52 -24.03 12.89
CA GLU A 22 15.89 -24.51 12.75
C GLU A 22 16.01 -25.52 11.61
N GLY A 23 17.02 -25.34 10.74
CA GLY A 23 17.28 -26.27 9.66
C GLY A 23 18.50 -25.90 8.82
N PRO A 24 19.01 -26.84 8.01
CA PRO A 24 20.04 -26.56 7.02
C PRO A 24 19.55 -25.55 5.98
N VAL A 25 20.38 -24.55 5.68
CA VAL A 25 20.13 -23.57 4.62
C VAL A 25 20.49 -24.10 3.24
N VAL A 26 19.72 -23.74 2.22
CA VAL A 26 20.05 -23.99 0.81
C VAL A 26 20.01 -22.69 0.02
N TRP A 27 21.09 -22.39 -0.69
CA TRP A 27 21.17 -21.27 -1.62
C TRP A 27 20.60 -21.64 -2.99
N LEU A 28 19.57 -20.91 -3.45
CA LEU A 28 18.93 -21.10 -4.75
C LEU A 28 19.11 -19.86 -5.63
N ASP A 29 19.91 -20.00 -6.71
CA ASP A 29 20.25 -18.91 -7.64
C ASP A 29 19.87 -19.16 -9.10
N SER A 30 19.28 -20.31 -9.40
CA SER A 30 18.86 -20.67 -10.76
C SER A 30 17.62 -21.56 -10.77
N PRO A 31 16.80 -21.52 -11.84
CA PRO A 31 15.65 -22.39 -11.93
C PRO A 31 15.97 -23.89 -11.85
N SER A 32 17.13 -24.30 -12.38
CA SER A 32 17.64 -25.67 -12.26
C SER A 32 17.95 -26.05 -10.82
N ALA A 33 18.57 -25.16 -10.04
CA ALA A 33 18.85 -25.43 -8.63
C ALA A 33 17.56 -25.63 -7.81
N VAL A 34 16.51 -24.87 -8.13
CA VAL A 34 15.19 -25.02 -7.49
C VAL A 34 14.59 -26.41 -7.80
N LEU A 35 14.66 -26.86 -9.05
CA LEU A 35 14.14 -28.18 -9.43
C LEU A 35 14.95 -29.33 -8.81
N GLU A 36 16.28 -29.21 -8.78
CA GLU A 36 17.15 -30.18 -8.11
C GLU A 36 16.87 -30.26 -6.60
N PHE A 37 16.66 -29.11 -5.97
CA PHE A 37 16.30 -29.00 -4.56
C PHE A 37 14.99 -29.73 -4.25
N VAL A 38 13.93 -29.48 -5.03
CA VAL A 38 12.64 -30.14 -4.81
C VAL A 38 12.70 -31.65 -5.08
N ALA A 39 13.51 -32.08 -6.05
CA ALA A 39 13.71 -33.49 -6.36
C ALA A 39 14.46 -34.27 -5.26
N ALA A 40 15.18 -33.59 -4.35
CA ALA A 40 15.95 -34.23 -3.29
C ALA A 40 15.09 -34.87 -2.18
N GLY A 41 13.83 -34.42 -2.02
CA GLY A 41 12.81 -35.06 -1.16
C GLY A 41 12.85 -34.72 0.34
N ASP A 42 13.81 -33.93 0.81
CA ASP A 42 13.95 -33.47 2.21
C ASP A 42 13.66 -31.97 2.38
N VAL A 43 12.81 -31.43 1.50
CA VAL A 43 12.49 -29.99 1.39
C VAL A 43 11.93 -29.41 2.68
N SER A 44 11.06 -30.14 3.38
CA SER A 44 10.38 -29.68 4.60
C SER A 44 11.30 -29.45 5.79
N GLU A 45 12.54 -29.94 5.74
CA GLU A 45 13.53 -29.72 6.79
C GLU A 45 14.46 -28.53 6.50
N LYS A 46 14.37 -27.94 5.30
CA LYS A 46 15.34 -26.97 4.79
C LYS A 46 14.82 -25.55 4.82
N ILE A 47 15.76 -24.62 5.03
CA ILE A 47 15.52 -23.18 4.96
C ILE A 47 16.09 -22.68 3.63
N VAL A 48 15.25 -22.07 2.79
CA VAL A 48 15.69 -21.56 1.49
C VAL A 48 16.24 -20.15 1.63
N LEU A 49 17.36 -19.87 0.96
CA LEU A 49 17.91 -18.55 0.76
C LEU A 49 18.00 -18.23 -0.74
N ALA A 50 17.48 -17.08 -1.16
CA ALA A 50 17.59 -16.59 -2.53
C ALA A 50 18.03 -15.11 -2.56
N ARG A 51 18.57 -14.64 -3.70
CA ARG A 51 19.00 -13.24 -3.85
C ARG A 51 17.82 -12.28 -3.77
N GLY A 52 16.97 -12.35 -4.78
CA GLY A 52 15.65 -11.73 -4.83
C GLY A 52 14.68 -12.83 -5.20
N GLY A 53 13.42 -12.68 -4.82
CA GLY A 53 12.41 -13.67 -5.12
C GLY A 53 11.15 -12.97 -5.58
N THR A 54 10.90 -12.99 -6.89
CA THR A 54 9.51 -13.07 -7.31
C THR A 54 8.99 -14.42 -6.85
N THR A 55 7.74 -14.43 -6.39
CA THR A 55 6.99 -15.63 -6.03
C THR A 55 7.23 -16.80 -6.99
N THR A 56 7.18 -16.52 -8.29
CA THR A 56 7.30 -17.53 -9.34
C THR A 56 8.63 -18.28 -9.30
N PHE A 57 9.75 -17.61 -8.95
CA PHE A 57 11.05 -18.27 -8.86
C PHE A 57 11.09 -19.35 -7.76
N LEU A 58 10.46 -19.10 -6.62
CA LEU A 58 10.42 -20.04 -5.49
C LEU A 58 9.19 -20.94 -5.48
N THR A 59 8.34 -20.89 -6.51
CA THR A 59 7.07 -21.63 -6.56
C THR A 59 7.20 -23.12 -6.22
N PRO A 60 8.15 -23.88 -6.82
CA PRO A 60 8.31 -25.29 -6.47
C PRO A 60 8.71 -25.51 -5.01
N ALA A 61 9.55 -24.64 -4.45
CA ALA A 61 10.01 -24.72 -3.07
C ALA A 61 8.88 -24.42 -2.07
N LEU A 62 8.10 -23.36 -2.31
CA LEU A 62 6.94 -23.01 -1.48
C LEU A 62 5.90 -24.13 -1.49
N THR A 63 5.59 -24.67 -2.68
CA THR A 63 4.63 -25.75 -2.87
C THR A 63 5.05 -27.04 -2.15
N ALA A 64 6.35 -27.35 -2.19
CA ALA A 64 6.93 -28.50 -1.51
C ALA A 64 6.99 -28.37 0.02
N GLY A 65 6.65 -27.20 0.58
CA GLY A 65 6.51 -26.99 2.02
C GLY A 65 7.83 -26.80 2.76
N VAL A 66 8.69 -25.91 2.27
CA VAL A 66 9.93 -25.52 2.95
C VAL A 66 9.73 -25.07 4.40
N LYS A 67 10.75 -25.28 5.24
CA LYS A 67 10.72 -24.94 6.67
C LYS A 67 10.77 -23.44 6.94
N GLY A 68 11.40 -22.68 6.04
CA GLY A 68 11.51 -21.23 6.13
C GLY A 68 12.13 -20.65 4.86
N VAL A 69 11.92 -19.34 4.66
CA VAL A 69 12.39 -18.60 3.49
C VAL A 69 13.16 -17.36 3.92
N MET A 70 14.29 -17.11 3.26
CA MET A 70 15.06 -15.88 3.38
C MET A 70 15.37 -15.30 2.01
N THR A 71 15.35 -13.97 1.90
CA THR A 71 15.84 -13.27 0.69
C THR A 71 16.80 -12.14 1.05
N LEU A 72 17.77 -11.85 0.16
CA LEU A 72 18.70 -10.72 0.32
C LEU A 72 18.06 -9.38 -0.12
N GLN A 73 17.00 -9.43 -0.92
CA GLN A 73 16.23 -8.29 -1.43
C GLN A 73 14.72 -8.56 -1.27
N GLY A 74 13.89 -7.52 -1.29
CA GLY A 74 12.43 -7.66 -1.09
C GLY A 74 11.92 -6.88 0.11
N ALA A 75 10.61 -6.67 0.17
CA ALA A 75 9.91 -6.06 1.31
C ALA A 75 8.76 -6.97 1.74
N PRO A 76 8.33 -6.90 3.00
CA PRO A 76 7.16 -7.66 3.49
C PRO A 76 5.90 -7.50 2.63
N GLU A 77 5.73 -6.35 1.99
CA GLU A 77 4.60 -6.00 1.12
C GLU A 77 4.71 -6.59 -0.30
N SER A 78 5.86 -7.16 -0.67
CA SER A 78 6.05 -7.83 -1.95
C SER A 78 5.19 -9.08 -2.06
N HIS A 79 4.94 -9.53 -3.30
CA HIS A 79 4.08 -10.68 -3.53
C HIS A 79 4.60 -12.00 -2.89
N LEU A 80 5.92 -12.24 -2.90
CA LEU A 80 6.51 -13.38 -2.17
C LEU A 80 6.26 -13.26 -0.65
N GLY A 81 6.28 -12.04 -0.12
CA GLY A 81 5.94 -11.78 1.26
C GLY A 81 4.48 -12.10 1.60
N ILE A 82 3.56 -11.73 0.71
CA ILE A 82 2.13 -12.08 0.82
C ILE A 82 1.96 -13.59 0.89
N LEU A 83 2.47 -14.33 -0.10
CA LEU A 83 2.29 -15.78 -0.13
C LEU A 83 2.96 -16.51 1.02
N SER A 84 4.12 -16.03 1.48
CA SER A 84 4.76 -16.61 2.67
C SER A 84 3.83 -16.53 3.88
N ARG A 85 3.07 -15.43 4.05
CA ARG A 85 2.04 -15.32 5.11
C ARG A 85 0.86 -16.24 4.88
N GLU A 86 0.40 -16.36 3.64
CA GLU A 86 -0.75 -17.20 3.29
C GLU A 86 -0.49 -18.68 3.56
N TYR A 87 0.66 -19.18 3.10
CA TYR A 87 1.16 -20.51 3.47
C TYR A 87 1.54 -20.64 4.95
N GLY A 88 1.74 -19.51 5.65
CA GLY A 88 2.21 -19.49 7.03
C GLY A 88 3.66 -19.95 7.18
N ILE A 89 4.50 -19.73 6.17
CA ILE A 89 5.92 -20.10 6.18
C ILE A 89 6.74 -18.99 6.85
N PRO A 90 7.56 -19.29 7.87
CA PRO A 90 8.48 -18.33 8.47
C PRO A 90 9.36 -17.67 7.41
N CYS A 91 9.32 -16.35 7.32
CA CYS A 91 9.98 -15.63 6.24
C CYS A 91 10.66 -14.34 6.72
N LEU A 92 11.92 -14.16 6.29
CA LEU A 92 12.67 -12.93 6.41
C LEU A 92 13.04 -12.39 5.03
N MET A 93 12.89 -11.09 4.83
CA MET A 93 13.28 -10.43 3.58
C MET A 93 14.31 -9.33 3.83
N SER A 94 15.06 -8.99 2.78
CA SER A 94 16.18 -8.04 2.87
C SER A 94 17.16 -8.38 3.99
N VAL A 95 17.50 -9.67 4.10
CA VAL A 95 18.43 -10.17 5.12
C VAL A 95 19.84 -9.70 4.80
N ALA A 96 20.42 -8.94 5.71
CA ALA A 96 21.81 -8.52 5.67
C ALA A 96 22.66 -9.47 6.53
N PHE A 97 23.60 -10.18 5.91
CA PHE A 97 24.53 -11.05 6.61
C PHE A 97 25.85 -10.32 6.89
N GLU A 98 26.26 -10.29 8.16
CA GLU A 98 27.54 -9.73 8.61
C GLU A 98 28.70 -10.70 8.46
N ARG A 99 28.41 -12.00 8.31
CA ARG A 99 29.41 -13.08 8.22
C ARG A 99 28.90 -14.19 7.32
N GLY A 100 29.80 -14.81 6.55
CA GLY A 100 29.41 -15.85 5.60
C GLY A 100 30.53 -16.21 4.62
N VAL A 101 30.13 -16.85 3.53
CA VAL A 101 30.93 -17.11 2.34
C VAL A 101 30.46 -16.21 1.19
N LYS A 102 31.30 -16.04 0.17
CA LYS A 102 30.93 -15.30 -1.03
C LYS A 102 30.19 -16.21 -2.01
N SER A 103 29.05 -15.75 -2.50
CA SER A 103 28.32 -16.36 -3.60
C SER A 103 29.08 -16.21 -4.94
N SER A 104 28.52 -16.79 -6.01
CA SER A 104 28.99 -16.60 -7.39
C SER A 104 28.91 -15.14 -7.88
N ARG A 105 28.02 -14.31 -7.31
CA ARG A 105 27.85 -12.88 -7.64
C ARG A 105 28.46 -11.94 -6.59
N GLY A 106 29.16 -12.46 -5.58
CA GLY A 106 29.91 -11.69 -4.59
C GLY A 106 29.13 -11.27 -3.33
N GLU A 107 27.86 -11.68 -3.19
CA GLU A 107 27.11 -11.46 -1.94
C GLU A 107 27.67 -12.30 -0.80
N THR A 108 27.56 -11.78 0.43
CA THR A 108 27.86 -12.55 1.63
C THR A 108 26.61 -13.35 2.03
N ILE A 109 26.73 -14.67 2.08
CA ILE A 109 25.65 -15.59 2.46
C ILE A 109 26.17 -16.67 3.42
N PRO A 110 25.33 -17.32 4.23
CA PRO A 110 25.72 -18.50 4.98
C PRO A 110 26.23 -19.62 4.06
N PRO A 111 27.19 -20.46 4.50
CA PRO A 111 27.59 -21.64 3.75
C PRO A 111 26.40 -22.57 3.49
N ASP A 112 26.31 -23.11 2.28
CA ASP A 112 25.27 -24.07 1.92
C ASP A 112 25.29 -25.30 2.86
N GLY A 113 24.12 -25.71 3.34
CA GLY A 113 23.95 -26.78 4.32
C GLY A 113 24.22 -26.40 5.78
N ALA A 114 24.64 -25.16 6.08
CA ALA A 114 24.80 -24.69 7.45
C ALA A 114 23.47 -24.71 8.21
N ILE A 115 23.50 -25.19 9.46
CA ILE A 115 22.33 -25.14 10.34
C ILE A 115 22.08 -23.71 10.79
N LEU A 116 20.92 -23.17 10.41
CA LEU A 116 20.45 -21.85 10.82
C LEU A 116 19.29 -21.96 11.80
N ARG A 117 19.16 -20.96 12.67
CA ARG A 117 17.98 -20.66 13.47
C ARG A 117 17.43 -19.30 13.02
N LEU A 118 16.20 -19.29 12.51
CA LEU A 118 15.47 -18.09 12.12
C LEU A 118 14.51 -17.72 13.26
N ASP A 119 14.71 -16.53 13.82
CA ASP A 119 13.81 -15.94 14.81
C ASP A 119 12.98 -14.85 14.15
N VAL A 120 11.70 -15.16 13.92
CA VAL A 120 10.67 -14.28 13.32
C VAL A 120 9.61 -13.88 14.35
N SER A 121 9.92 -13.98 15.65
CA SER A 121 8.96 -13.70 16.73
C SER A 121 8.73 -12.20 16.97
N THR A 122 9.54 -11.33 16.37
CA THR A 122 9.47 -9.87 16.51
C THR A 122 9.23 -9.18 15.18
N HIS A 123 8.52 -8.04 15.22
CA HIS A 123 8.26 -7.16 14.07
C HIS A 123 8.71 -5.73 14.40
N PRO A 124 9.30 -4.96 13.47
CA PRO A 124 9.51 -5.28 12.05
C PRO A 124 10.78 -6.09 11.76
N GLU A 125 11.65 -6.32 12.74
CA GLU A 125 12.95 -6.97 12.55
C GLU A 125 12.96 -8.41 13.08
N GLY A 126 13.54 -9.31 12.30
CA GLY A 126 13.86 -10.68 12.71
C GLY A 126 15.35 -10.96 12.59
N ARG A 127 15.78 -12.09 13.16
CA ARG A 127 17.20 -12.41 13.37
C ARG A 127 17.57 -13.79 12.84
N VAL A 128 18.78 -13.90 12.30
CA VAL A 128 19.34 -15.15 11.79
C VAL A 128 20.57 -15.53 12.60
N PHE A 129 20.53 -16.73 13.16
CA PHE A 129 21.65 -17.31 13.88
C PHE A 129 22.18 -18.54 13.14
N ILE A 130 23.49 -18.77 13.20
CA ILE A 130 24.15 -19.97 12.69
C ILE A 130 24.60 -20.84 13.86
N ALA A 131 24.48 -22.16 13.73
CA ALA A 131 24.99 -23.09 14.74
C ALA A 131 26.53 -23.07 14.79
N ASN A 132 27.08 -23.15 16.00
CA ASN A 132 28.52 -23.23 16.23
C ASN A 132 29.08 -24.56 15.68
N GLY A 133 30.07 -24.49 14.77
CA GLY A 133 30.70 -25.68 14.17
C GLY A 133 30.64 -25.77 12.65
N ASN A 134 29.92 -24.86 11.97
CA ASN A 134 29.76 -24.84 10.50
C ASN A 134 30.97 -24.28 9.69
N GLY A 135 32.20 -24.49 10.17
CA GLY A 135 33.44 -24.02 9.50
C GLY A 135 33.83 -22.57 9.82
N HIS A 136 34.95 -22.10 9.24
CA HIS A 136 35.41 -20.72 9.40
C HIS A 136 34.52 -19.79 8.57
N LEU A 137 33.80 -18.90 9.23
CA LEU A 137 33.03 -17.83 8.59
C LEU A 137 33.92 -16.61 8.50
N ASP A 138 34.15 -16.14 7.28
CA ASP A 138 34.84 -14.87 7.10
C ASP A 138 33.91 -13.75 7.58
N VAL A 139 34.49 -12.77 8.28
CA VAL A 139 33.79 -11.51 8.52
C VAL A 139 33.51 -10.94 7.15
N ALA A 140 32.28 -10.53 6.88
CA ALA A 140 31.99 -9.80 5.66
C ALA A 140 33.00 -8.65 5.59
N GLU A 141 33.88 -8.65 4.59
CA GLU A 141 34.56 -7.40 4.24
C GLU A 141 33.44 -6.37 4.08
N PRO A 142 33.59 -5.16 4.69
CA PRO A 142 32.59 -4.12 4.50
C PRO A 142 32.35 -4.08 3.01
N ALA A 143 31.10 -4.33 2.59
CA ALA A 143 30.77 -4.44 1.18
C ALA A 143 31.51 -3.28 0.52
N GLU A 144 32.35 -3.55 -0.50
CA GLU A 144 32.67 -2.47 -1.43
C GLU A 144 31.30 -1.97 -1.81
N VAL A 145 30.98 -0.79 -1.30
CA VAL A 145 29.72 -0.15 -1.56
C VAL A 145 29.73 -0.11 -3.07
N ASP A 146 28.93 -0.97 -3.70
CA ASP A 146 28.77 -0.95 -5.14
C ASP A 146 28.33 0.48 -5.39
N ALA A 147 29.29 1.29 -5.84
CA ALA A 147 29.10 2.72 -5.84
C ALA A 147 27.95 3.04 -6.77
N GLU A 148 27.66 2.17 -7.72
CA GLU A 148 26.55 2.25 -8.65
C GLU A 148 25.22 1.83 -8.00
N ALA A 149 25.15 0.71 -7.27
CA ALA A 149 23.92 0.30 -6.58
C ALA A 149 23.58 1.19 -5.35
N ALA A 150 24.58 1.65 -4.61
CA ALA A 150 24.40 2.59 -3.51
C ALA A 150 24.15 4.01 -4.02
N ALA A 151 24.79 4.45 -5.11
CA ALA A 151 24.40 5.68 -5.77
C ALA A 151 23.02 5.57 -6.40
N GLN A 152 22.59 4.42 -6.92
CA GLN A 152 21.21 4.21 -7.38
C GLN A 152 20.24 4.26 -6.21
N ALA A 153 20.51 3.60 -5.09
CA ALA A 153 19.65 3.65 -3.90
C ALA A 153 19.61 5.05 -3.26
N GLU A 154 20.72 5.78 -3.26
CA GLU A 154 20.80 7.15 -2.74
C GLU A 154 20.21 8.17 -3.71
N GLN A 155 20.48 8.03 -5.01
CA GLN A 155 19.82 8.80 -6.07
C GLN A 155 18.33 8.52 -6.00
N LEU A 156 17.88 7.27 -5.82
CA LEU A 156 16.48 6.91 -5.66
C LEU A 156 15.87 7.49 -4.38
N ARG A 157 16.54 7.46 -3.23
CA ARG A 157 16.08 8.17 -2.02
C ARG A 157 15.99 9.67 -2.24
N ALA A 158 17.00 10.27 -2.84
CA ALA A 158 17.04 11.69 -3.18
C ALA A 158 15.97 12.05 -4.22
N LEU A 159 15.59 11.11 -5.07
CA LEU A 159 14.60 11.27 -6.14
C LEU A 159 13.17 11.01 -5.68
N MET A 160 12.98 10.08 -4.73
CA MET A 160 11.77 9.94 -3.93
C MET A 160 11.52 11.20 -3.11
N ALA A 161 12.59 11.83 -2.62
CA ALA A 161 12.54 13.16 -2.02
C ALA A 161 12.32 14.27 -3.07
N SER A 162 12.86 14.15 -4.29
CA SER A 162 12.88 15.24 -5.29
C SER A 162 11.74 15.27 -6.30
N TYR A 163 10.90 14.24 -6.42
CA TYR A 163 9.70 14.31 -7.26
C TYR A 163 8.37 14.46 -6.48
N ARG A 164 8.25 13.91 -5.25
CA ARG A 164 6.97 13.90 -4.47
C ARG A 164 7.08 13.91 -2.95
N GLY A 165 8.05 14.61 -2.36
CA GLY A 165 7.98 14.97 -0.93
C GLY A 165 6.71 15.74 -0.52
N GLU A 166 5.90 16.21 -1.49
CA GLU A 166 4.69 16.99 -1.28
C GLU A 166 3.39 16.17 -1.09
N LEU A 167 3.31 14.93 -1.55
CA LEU A 167 2.06 14.13 -1.52
C LEU A 167 2.31 12.77 -0.84
N PRO A 168 1.61 12.45 0.26
CA PRO A 168 1.77 11.16 0.92
C PRO A 168 1.14 10.02 0.09
N LYS A 169 1.43 8.78 0.49
CA LYS A 169 0.72 7.58 0.00
C LYS A 169 -0.63 7.43 0.68
N GLY A 170 -1.46 6.52 0.20
CA GLY A 170 -2.72 6.18 0.84
C GLY A 170 -3.79 7.27 0.68
N SER A 171 -4.83 7.19 1.50
CA SER A 171 -6.01 8.07 1.41
C SER A 171 -5.70 9.56 1.57
N ALA A 172 -4.67 9.91 2.35
CA ALA A 172 -4.21 11.29 2.47
C ALA A 172 -3.64 11.80 1.14
N GLY A 173 -2.89 10.96 0.44
CA GLY A 173 -2.36 11.25 -0.89
C GLY A 173 -3.46 11.51 -1.90
N ASP A 174 -4.47 10.61 -1.94
CA ASP A 174 -5.63 10.73 -2.82
C ASP A 174 -6.35 12.07 -2.62
N ARG A 175 -6.64 12.41 -1.34
CA ARG A 175 -7.29 13.68 -1.00
C ARG A 175 -6.50 14.88 -1.51
N GLN A 176 -5.20 14.91 -1.24
CA GLN A 176 -4.34 16.03 -1.62
C GLN A 176 -4.17 16.15 -3.13
N ILE A 177 -3.94 15.06 -3.88
CA ILE A 177 -3.82 15.14 -5.34
C ILE A 177 -5.14 15.60 -5.96
N ARG A 178 -6.28 15.07 -5.50
CA ARG A 178 -7.60 15.42 -6.03
C ARG A 178 -7.96 16.88 -5.76
N ALA A 179 -7.57 17.42 -4.61
CA ALA A 179 -7.78 18.81 -4.28
C ALA A 179 -6.92 19.76 -5.14
N ARG A 180 -5.79 19.29 -5.67
CA ARG A 180 -4.96 20.03 -6.63
C ARG A 180 -5.51 20.02 -8.05
N LEU A 181 -6.26 18.99 -8.46
CA LEU A 181 -6.77 18.91 -9.83
C LEU A 181 -7.69 20.09 -10.16
N ARG A 182 -7.59 20.61 -11.38
CA ARG A 182 -8.39 21.75 -11.86
C ARG A 182 -9.79 21.34 -12.30
N THR A 183 -9.99 20.04 -12.54
CA THR A 183 -11.20 19.44 -13.08
C THR A 183 -11.59 18.20 -12.27
N GLY A 184 -12.87 17.84 -12.30
CA GLY A 184 -13.38 16.62 -11.68
C GLY A 184 -13.18 15.35 -12.51
N VAL A 185 -12.18 15.31 -13.40
CA VAL A 185 -12.02 14.27 -14.44
C VAL A 185 -11.85 12.85 -13.86
N VAL A 186 -11.27 12.72 -12.68
CA VAL A 186 -11.09 11.44 -11.98
C VAL A 186 -12.39 10.89 -11.38
N SER A 187 -13.46 11.70 -11.40
CA SER A 187 -14.82 11.28 -11.07
C SER A 187 -15.67 11.12 -12.33
N THR A 188 -16.58 10.16 -12.30
CA THR A 188 -17.50 9.84 -13.40
C THR A 188 -18.91 10.34 -13.10
N SER A 189 -19.59 10.79 -14.13
CA SER A 189 -21.02 11.11 -14.13
C SER A 189 -21.60 10.68 -15.47
N ASP A 190 -22.92 10.51 -15.53
CA ASP A 190 -23.61 10.14 -16.78
C ASP A 190 -23.27 11.07 -17.95
N GLU A 191 -23.12 12.37 -17.67
CA GLU A 191 -22.78 13.36 -18.67
C GLU A 191 -21.32 13.24 -19.12
N ASN A 192 -20.38 13.15 -18.19
CA ASN A 192 -18.96 13.32 -18.51
C ASN A 192 -18.31 12.11 -19.19
N VAL A 193 -18.91 10.91 -19.07
CA VAL A 193 -18.44 9.70 -19.77
C VAL A 193 -19.00 9.57 -21.20
N ARG A 194 -19.94 10.44 -21.58
CA ARG A 194 -20.63 10.45 -22.89
C ARG A 194 -20.21 11.59 -23.82
N ARG A 195 -19.24 12.41 -23.40
CA ARG A 195 -18.64 13.47 -24.22
C ARG A 195 -17.15 13.26 -24.37
N ASP A 196 -16.52 13.98 -25.29
CA ASP A 196 -15.07 14.05 -25.39
C ASP A 196 -14.51 14.84 -24.19
N LEU A 197 -13.27 14.55 -23.81
CA LEU A 197 -12.50 15.31 -22.84
C LEU A 197 -12.24 16.72 -23.37
N ALA A 198 -12.30 17.70 -22.48
CA ALA A 198 -12.13 19.10 -22.83
C ALA A 198 -11.32 19.87 -21.80
N GLY A 199 -10.69 20.95 -22.22
CA GLY A 199 -9.87 21.78 -21.33
C GLY A 199 -8.68 21.03 -20.75
N GLY A 200 -8.41 21.21 -19.46
CA GLY A 200 -7.28 20.59 -18.75
C GLY A 200 -7.52 19.14 -18.29
N GLU A 201 -8.63 18.50 -18.68
CA GLU A 201 -9.03 17.18 -18.15
C GLU A 201 -8.00 16.08 -18.43
N VAL A 202 -7.42 16.04 -19.64
CA VAL A 202 -6.36 15.06 -19.96
C VAL A 202 -5.14 15.26 -19.05
N SER A 203 -4.72 16.50 -18.85
CA SER A 203 -3.57 16.84 -17.99
C SER A 203 -3.81 16.45 -16.53
N ASP A 204 -5.01 16.71 -16.01
CA ASP A 204 -5.37 16.37 -14.63
C ASP A 204 -5.48 14.85 -14.44
N TYR A 205 -6.04 14.13 -15.44
CA TYR A 205 -6.12 12.68 -15.40
C TYR A 205 -4.74 12.03 -15.44
N LEU A 206 -3.84 12.51 -16.31
CA LEU A 206 -2.45 12.02 -16.35
C LEU A 206 -1.69 12.32 -15.05
N SER A 207 -1.92 13.48 -14.44
CA SER A 207 -1.34 13.85 -13.14
C SER A 207 -1.78 12.90 -12.04
N TYR A 208 -3.08 12.59 -11.98
CA TYR A 208 -3.63 11.60 -11.04
C TYR A 208 -3.12 10.19 -11.34
N ALA A 209 -3.10 9.76 -12.60
CA ALA A 209 -2.56 8.46 -13.00
C ALA A 209 -1.09 8.30 -12.58
N GLY A 210 -0.29 9.36 -12.72
CA GLY A 210 1.08 9.38 -12.22
C GLY A 210 1.15 9.23 -10.70
N TRP A 211 0.27 9.89 -9.93
CA TRP A 211 0.20 9.72 -8.47
C TRP A 211 -0.23 8.31 -8.07
N ASN A 212 -1.28 7.80 -8.69
CA ASN A 212 -1.84 6.49 -8.40
C ASN A 212 -0.84 5.35 -8.74
N LEU A 213 -0.08 5.47 -9.83
CA LEU A 213 1.01 4.56 -10.16
C LEU A 213 2.12 4.57 -9.08
N TRP A 214 2.50 5.77 -8.62
CA TRP A 214 3.48 5.90 -7.55
C TRP A 214 2.97 5.32 -6.22
N ASP A 215 1.72 5.59 -5.85
CA ASP A 215 1.10 5.05 -4.63
C ASP A 215 1.12 3.52 -4.63
N LEU A 216 0.83 2.94 -5.80
CA LEU A 216 0.90 1.50 -6.01
C LEU A 216 2.32 0.94 -5.84
N ILE A 217 3.33 1.61 -6.41
CA ILE A 217 4.69 1.09 -6.51
C ILE A 217 5.53 1.41 -5.29
N ALA A 218 5.22 2.49 -4.56
CA ALA A 218 5.85 2.82 -3.29
C ALA A 218 5.78 1.66 -2.29
N ALA A 219 4.73 0.82 -2.36
CA ALA A 219 4.60 -0.40 -1.55
C ALA A 219 5.39 -1.61 -2.11
N ARG A 220 5.90 -1.56 -3.35
CA ARG A 220 6.50 -2.70 -4.09
C ARG A 220 7.95 -2.46 -4.53
N GLN A 221 8.59 -1.38 -4.09
CA GLN A 221 9.89 -0.86 -4.59
C GLN A 221 11.10 -1.81 -4.46
N THR A 222 10.94 -2.95 -3.80
CA THR A 222 12.03 -3.89 -3.52
C THR A 222 11.80 -5.27 -4.14
N GLU A 223 10.75 -5.46 -4.95
CA GLU A 223 10.59 -6.70 -5.71
C GLU A 223 11.82 -6.91 -6.60
N GLY A 224 12.70 -7.81 -6.15
CA GLY A 224 13.99 -8.07 -6.78
C GLY A 224 13.85 -8.71 -8.15
N GLU A 225 14.97 -8.81 -8.86
CA GLU A 225 15.06 -9.55 -10.14
C GLU A 225 14.49 -10.97 -9.98
N SER A 226 13.62 -11.39 -10.90
CA SER A 226 13.23 -12.79 -10.99
C SER A 226 14.33 -13.58 -11.69
N GLY A 227 14.74 -14.72 -11.13
CA GLY A 227 15.61 -15.67 -11.83
C GLY A 227 14.91 -16.44 -12.96
N LEU A 228 13.57 -16.33 -13.07
CA LEU A 228 12.78 -17.06 -14.07
C LEU A 228 12.13 -16.14 -15.10
N ILE A 229 11.48 -15.06 -14.65
CA ILE A 229 10.58 -14.23 -15.46
C ILE A 229 11.13 -12.79 -15.65
N PRO A 230 11.46 -12.34 -16.88
CA PRO A 230 12.01 -11.00 -17.15
C PRO A 230 10.92 -9.92 -17.15
N ARG A 231 10.40 -9.62 -15.95
CA ARG A 231 9.22 -8.77 -15.76
C ARG A 231 9.41 -7.36 -16.27
N GLN A 232 10.49 -6.71 -15.90
CA GLN A 232 10.71 -5.29 -16.22
C GLN A 232 10.73 -5.07 -17.73
N GLU A 233 11.37 -6.00 -18.45
CA GLU A 233 11.51 -5.99 -19.89
C GLU A 233 10.16 -6.17 -20.58
N TYR A 234 9.40 -7.22 -20.24
CA TYR A 234 8.12 -7.42 -20.92
C TYR A 234 7.07 -6.38 -20.52
N GLU A 235 7.07 -5.88 -19.29
CA GLU A 235 6.08 -4.88 -18.83
C GLU A 235 6.24 -3.59 -19.64
N THR A 236 7.47 -3.10 -19.74
CA THR A 236 7.77 -1.89 -20.49
C THR A 236 7.46 -2.03 -21.98
N VAL A 237 7.83 -3.17 -22.59
CA VAL A 237 7.50 -3.46 -24.00
C VAL A 237 5.98 -3.54 -24.18
N ALA A 238 5.27 -4.22 -23.27
CA ALA A 238 3.82 -4.34 -23.32
C ALA A 238 3.15 -2.97 -23.23
N PHE A 239 3.55 -2.11 -22.30
CA PHE A 239 2.96 -0.77 -22.19
C PHE A 239 3.13 0.04 -23.47
N VAL A 240 4.31 0.01 -24.11
CA VAL A 240 4.53 0.68 -25.41
C VAL A 240 3.65 0.07 -26.50
N GLN A 241 3.51 -1.26 -26.55
CA GLN A 241 2.60 -1.95 -27.47
C GLN A 241 1.14 -1.51 -27.27
N GLN A 242 0.71 -1.41 -26.01
CA GLN A 242 -0.63 -0.96 -25.65
C GLN A 242 -0.86 0.50 -26.04
N TRP A 243 0.09 1.39 -25.74
CA TRP A 243 0.05 2.78 -26.19
C TRP A 243 -0.12 2.86 -27.71
N SER A 244 0.62 2.04 -28.45
CA SER A 244 0.60 2.03 -29.91
C SER A 244 -0.70 1.51 -30.53
N THR A 245 -1.46 0.66 -29.82
CA THR A 245 -2.55 -0.12 -30.44
C THR A 245 -3.89 -0.09 -29.72
N TYR A 246 -3.98 0.23 -28.43
CA TYR A 246 -5.22 0.08 -27.67
C TYR A 246 -6.31 1.07 -28.09
N ALA A 247 -5.95 2.29 -28.47
CA ALA A 247 -6.94 3.30 -28.86
C ALA A 247 -7.83 2.82 -30.02
N ARG A 248 -7.25 2.23 -31.06
CA ARG A 248 -8.00 1.64 -32.19
C ARG A 248 -8.88 0.46 -31.75
N TRP A 249 -8.41 -0.35 -30.80
CA TRP A 249 -9.12 -1.54 -30.35
C TRP A 249 -10.28 -1.20 -29.41
N TYR A 250 -10.10 -0.22 -28.52
CA TYR A 250 -11.19 0.36 -27.74
C TYR A 250 -12.22 1.03 -28.64
N ALA A 251 -11.81 1.75 -29.68
CA ALA A 251 -12.73 2.31 -30.66
C ALA A 251 -13.56 1.21 -31.36
N ARG A 252 -12.93 0.08 -31.72
CA ARG A 252 -13.63 -1.07 -32.30
C ARG A 252 -14.64 -1.71 -31.35
N ILE A 253 -14.32 -1.82 -30.06
CA ILE A 253 -15.26 -2.29 -29.03
C ILE A 253 -16.43 -1.32 -28.90
N VAL A 254 -16.16 -0.01 -28.78
CA VAL A 254 -17.20 1.03 -28.69
C VAL A 254 -18.08 1.03 -29.94
N GLU A 255 -17.55 0.79 -31.13
CA GLU A 255 -18.35 0.62 -32.36
C GLU A 255 -19.29 -0.59 -32.28
N ALA A 256 -18.86 -1.69 -31.66
CA ALA A 256 -19.64 -2.92 -31.54
C ALA A 256 -20.84 -2.78 -30.59
N ILE A 257 -20.63 -2.16 -29.43
CA ILE A 257 -21.62 -2.17 -28.33
C ILE A 257 -22.09 -0.78 -27.89
N GLY A 258 -21.53 0.28 -28.46
CA GLY A 258 -21.81 1.66 -28.08
C GLY A 258 -21.22 2.04 -26.71
N VAL A 259 -21.31 3.33 -26.38
CA VAL A 259 -20.86 3.86 -25.09
C VAL A 259 -21.63 3.22 -23.92
N ASP A 260 -22.95 3.09 -24.05
CA ASP A 260 -23.78 2.47 -23.01
C ASP A 260 -23.47 0.99 -22.84
N GLY A 261 -23.07 0.28 -23.91
CA GLY A 261 -22.59 -1.10 -23.81
C GLY A 261 -21.28 -1.22 -23.02
N VAL A 262 -20.33 -0.29 -23.22
CA VAL A 262 -19.08 -0.27 -22.41
C VAL A 262 -19.38 0.03 -20.94
N ILE A 263 -20.32 0.94 -20.66
CA ILE A 263 -20.78 1.20 -19.28
C ILE A 263 -21.40 -0.06 -18.68
N GLU A 264 -22.26 -0.76 -19.44
CA GLU A 264 -22.86 -2.02 -19.00
C GLU A 264 -21.81 -3.11 -18.73
N LEU A 265 -20.79 -3.23 -19.58
CA LEU A 265 -19.65 -4.13 -19.34
C LEU A 265 -18.98 -3.84 -17.99
N GLY A 266 -18.73 -2.57 -17.68
CA GLY A 266 -18.12 -2.16 -16.42
C GLY A 266 -18.93 -2.56 -15.18
N SER A 267 -20.25 -2.79 -15.33
CA SER A 267 -21.15 -3.20 -14.25
C SER A 267 -21.15 -4.71 -13.98
N LEU A 268 -20.55 -5.54 -14.84
CA LEU A 268 -20.56 -6.99 -14.71
C LEU A 268 -20.02 -7.49 -13.35
N PRO A 269 -18.93 -6.96 -12.77
CA PRO A 269 -18.42 -7.38 -11.46
C PRO A 269 -19.39 -7.24 -10.31
N ARG A 270 -20.42 -6.41 -10.48
CA ARG A 270 -21.44 -6.23 -9.45
C ARG A 270 -22.35 -7.46 -9.35
N ARG A 271 -22.52 -8.16 -10.48
CA ARG A 271 -23.46 -9.27 -10.65
C ARG A 271 -22.77 -10.62 -10.88
N GLU A 272 -21.52 -10.63 -11.30
CA GLU A 272 -20.76 -11.84 -11.62
C GLU A 272 -19.51 -11.95 -10.75
N ILE A 273 -19.29 -13.16 -10.22
CA ILE A 273 -18.02 -13.55 -9.58
C ILE A 273 -17.15 -14.33 -10.57
N GLY A 274 -15.83 -14.29 -10.38
CA GLY A 274 -14.88 -14.99 -11.24
C GLY A 274 -14.86 -14.47 -12.68
N THR A 275 -15.13 -13.17 -12.87
CA THR A 275 -15.05 -12.49 -14.17
C THR A 275 -13.80 -11.64 -14.25
N LYS A 276 -13.12 -11.66 -15.41
CA LYS A 276 -11.98 -10.77 -15.69
C LYS A 276 -12.40 -9.37 -16.14
N VAL A 277 -13.70 -9.10 -16.34
CA VAL A 277 -14.17 -7.72 -16.52
C VAL A 277 -14.23 -7.04 -15.14
N ASN A 278 -13.15 -7.06 -14.36
CA ASN A 278 -13.09 -6.67 -12.94
C ASN A 278 -12.26 -5.41 -12.70
N HIS A 279 -12.17 -4.92 -11.46
CA HIS A 279 -11.52 -3.62 -11.21
C HIS A 279 -10.01 -3.62 -11.45
N VAL A 280 -9.32 -4.76 -11.37
CA VAL A 280 -7.91 -4.87 -11.82
C VAL A 280 -7.78 -4.52 -13.30
N HIS A 281 -8.65 -5.12 -14.12
CA HIS A 281 -8.67 -4.89 -15.55
C HIS A 281 -9.17 -3.47 -15.89
N VAL A 282 -10.08 -2.92 -15.09
CA VAL A 282 -10.52 -1.52 -15.25
C VAL A 282 -9.37 -0.56 -14.95
N TRP A 283 -8.60 -0.81 -13.89
CA TRP A 283 -7.40 -0.03 -13.57
C TRP A 283 -6.33 -0.16 -14.67
N ALA A 284 -6.16 -1.36 -15.23
CA ALA A 284 -5.20 -1.64 -16.30
C ALA A 284 -5.42 -0.80 -17.58
N THR A 285 -6.57 -0.13 -17.72
CA THR A 285 -6.77 0.87 -18.78
C THR A 285 -5.83 2.08 -18.69
N LEU A 286 -5.12 2.26 -17.56
CA LEU A 286 -4.03 3.24 -17.42
C LEU A 286 -2.71 2.81 -18.07
N CYS A 287 -2.47 1.51 -18.25
CA CYS A 287 -1.21 0.97 -18.75
C CYS A 287 -0.75 1.55 -20.12
N PRO A 288 -1.64 1.82 -21.09
CA PRO A 288 -1.28 2.56 -22.32
C PRO A 288 -0.70 3.96 -22.05
N LEU A 289 -1.12 4.65 -20.98
CA LEU A 289 -0.61 5.99 -20.63
C LEU A 289 0.83 5.89 -20.12
N PHE A 290 1.17 4.81 -19.43
CA PHE A 290 2.55 4.51 -19.03
C PHE A 290 3.41 4.19 -20.25
N GLY A 291 2.85 3.50 -21.25
CA GLY A 291 3.50 3.26 -22.53
C GLY A 291 3.85 4.54 -23.30
N ARG A 292 2.96 5.53 -23.27
CA ARG A 292 3.25 6.87 -23.80
C ARG A 292 4.44 7.49 -23.10
N ALA A 293 4.44 7.48 -21.77
CA ALA A 293 5.54 8.03 -20.98
C ALA A 293 6.88 7.34 -21.25
N ILE A 294 6.89 6.01 -21.38
CA ILE A 294 8.07 5.22 -21.76
C ILE A 294 8.55 5.59 -23.17
N ALA A 295 7.65 5.69 -24.15
CA ALA A 295 8.01 6.07 -25.52
C ALA A 295 8.60 7.48 -25.60
N THR A 296 8.07 8.43 -24.80
CA THR A 296 8.63 9.77 -24.66
C THR A 296 10.02 9.75 -24.00
N GLU A 297 10.20 8.97 -22.95
CA GLU A 297 11.49 8.85 -22.25
C GLU A 297 12.59 8.25 -23.13
N LEU A 298 12.23 7.27 -23.97
CA LEU A 298 13.13 6.70 -24.97
C LEU A 298 13.39 7.63 -26.17
N GLY A 299 12.72 8.79 -26.24
CA GLY A 299 12.82 9.73 -27.35
C GLY A 299 12.23 9.22 -28.67
N LEU A 300 11.35 8.22 -28.60
CA LEU A 300 10.71 7.60 -29.77
C LEU A 300 9.46 8.38 -30.21
N GLU A 301 8.79 9.07 -29.29
CA GLU A 301 7.67 9.96 -29.58
C GLU A 301 7.72 11.25 -28.77
N ASP A 302 7.10 12.32 -29.29
CA ASP A 302 6.92 13.57 -28.57
C ASP A 302 5.74 13.47 -27.57
N ALA A 303 5.83 14.18 -26.45
CA ALA A 303 4.77 14.18 -25.44
C ALA A 303 3.40 14.67 -25.99
N SER A 304 3.39 15.47 -27.05
CA SER A 304 2.17 15.95 -27.72
C SER A 304 1.65 15.02 -28.82
N ALA A 305 2.29 13.87 -29.05
CA ALA A 305 1.87 12.92 -30.07
C ALA A 305 0.49 12.31 -29.77
N ARG A 306 -0.32 12.13 -30.83
CA ARG A 306 -1.57 11.36 -30.85
C ARG A 306 -2.58 11.79 -29.76
N PRO A 307 -2.94 13.08 -29.67
CA PRO A 307 -3.86 13.58 -28.65
C PRO A 307 -5.26 12.93 -28.72
N GLU A 308 -5.71 12.52 -29.91
CA GLU A 308 -6.97 11.80 -30.12
C GLU A 308 -7.00 10.43 -29.44
N ASP A 309 -5.85 9.76 -29.33
CA ASP A 309 -5.77 8.46 -28.69
C ASP A 309 -5.90 8.57 -27.16
N LEU A 310 -5.42 9.67 -26.57
CA LEU A 310 -5.58 9.92 -25.14
C LEU A 310 -7.05 10.02 -24.74
N ASP A 311 -7.87 10.69 -25.55
CA ASP A 311 -9.31 10.77 -25.30
C ASP A 311 -9.96 9.38 -25.32
N ALA A 312 -9.70 8.61 -26.39
CA ALA A 312 -10.26 7.27 -26.55
C ALA A 312 -9.85 6.32 -25.40
N LEU A 313 -8.58 6.33 -25.02
CA LEU A 313 -8.04 5.50 -23.94
C LEU A 313 -8.63 5.88 -22.59
N ILE A 314 -8.61 7.17 -22.24
CA ILE A 314 -9.11 7.66 -20.95
C ILE A 314 -10.62 7.46 -20.85
N GLN A 315 -11.39 7.80 -21.89
CA GLN A 315 -12.85 7.66 -21.83
C GLN A 315 -13.30 6.20 -21.82
N PHE A 316 -12.60 5.29 -22.48
CA PHE A 316 -12.90 3.86 -22.36
C PHE A 316 -12.80 3.39 -20.91
N GLY A 317 -11.69 3.70 -20.24
CA GLY A 317 -11.50 3.40 -18.81
C GLY A 317 -12.57 4.05 -17.92
N ARG A 318 -12.85 5.34 -18.13
CA ARG A 318 -13.87 6.07 -17.34
C ARG A 318 -15.28 5.51 -17.51
N ARG A 319 -15.64 5.02 -18.71
CA ARG A 319 -16.94 4.35 -18.94
C ARG A 319 -17.06 3.05 -18.15
N LEU A 320 -16.00 2.25 -18.12
CA LEU A 320 -15.95 1.03 -17.30
C LEU A 320 -16.03 1.36 -15.80
N GLN A 321 -15.26 2.35 -15.33
CA GLN A 321 -15.33 2.85 -13.95
C GLN A 321 -16.74 3.32 -13.58
N HIS A 322 -17.42 4.01 -14.49
CA HIS A 322 -18.79 4.45 -14.26
C HIS A 322 -19.77 3.28 -14.11
N GLY A 323 -19.64 2.24 -14.95
CA GLY A 323 -20.40 1.00 -14.82
C GLY A 323 -20.18 0.29 -13.48
N LEU A 324 -18.90 0.20 -13.08
CA LEU A 324 -18.47 -0.46 -11.86
C LEU A 324 -19.01 0.23 -10.61
N TRP A 325 -18.99 1.56 -10.59
CA TRP A 325 -19.26 2.34 -9.38
C TRP A 325 -20.60 3.09 -9.36
N GLY A 326 -21.27 3.23 -10.50
CA GLY A 326 -22.50 4.02 -10.64
C GLY A 326 -22.31 5.54 -10.58
N GLY A 327 -21.07 6.04 -10.61
CA GLY A 327 -20.74 7.47 -10.51
C GLY A 327 -19.75 7.81 -9.39
N GLY A 328 -19.28 9.05 -9.37
CA GLY A 328 -18.29 9.53 -8.40
C GLY A 328 -16.88 9.05 -8.73
N PRO A 329 -15.96 8.97 -7.74
CA PRO A 329 -14.56 8.62 -7.99
C PRO A 329 -14.40 7.26 -8.67
N GLY A 330 -13.52 7.20 -9.67
CA GLY A 330 -13.32 6.02 -10.52
C GLY A 330 -12.34 4.97 -9.98
N PHE A 331 -11.54 5.33 -8.96
CA PHE A 331 -10.44 4.53 -8.42
C PHE A 331 -10.75 4.05 -6.99
N VAL A 332 -10.18 2.91 -6.62
CA VAL A 332 -10.29 2.31 -5.28
C VAL A 332 -9.56 3.18 -4.24
N ALA A 333 -8.40 3.77 -4.60
CA ALA A 333 -7.71 4.73 -3.74
C ALA A 333 -8.62 5.90 -3.31
N SER A 334 -9.45 6.39 -4.23
CA SER A 334 -10.43 7.45 -3.98
C SER A 334 -11.70 7.00 -3.25
N ARG A 335 -11.78 5.72 -2.87
CA ARG A 335 -12.87 5.09 -2.12
C ARG A 335 -12.38 4.54 -0.78
N GLY A 336 -11.31 5.13 -0.25
CA GLY A 336 -10.75 4.74 1.04
C GLY A 336 -10.09 3.37 1.03
N TYR A 337 -9.58 2.93 -0.13
CA TYR A 337 -9.00 1.60 -0.31
C TYR A 337 -10.00 0.47 0.00
N ALA A 338 -11.27 0.70 -0.33
CA ALA A 338 -12.32 -0.29 -0.25
C ALA A 338 -12.96 -0.47 -1.63
N ALA A 339 -13.14 -1.73 -2.03
CA ALA A 339 -13.77 -2.15 -3.27
C ALA A 339 -15.01 -3.03 -3.04
N PRO A 340 -16.07 -2.56 -2.34
CA PRO A 340 -17.29 -3.33 -2.14
C PRO A 340 -18.18 -3.27 -3.39
N VAL A 341 -17.83 -4.03 -4.44
CA VAL A 341 -18.47 -3.93 -5.78
C VAL A 341 -19.68 -4.85 -5.94
N LEU A 342 -19.71 -6.00 -5.26
CA LEU A 342 -20.78 -7.00 -5.42
C LEU A 342 -22.14 -6.52 -4.90
N GLU A 343 -23.20 -6.91 -5.60
CA GLU A 343 -24.57 -6.66 -5.19
C GLU A 343 -24.98 -7.45 -3.94
N ALA A 344 -25.96 -6.92 -3.20
CA ALA A 344 -26.42 -7.48 -1.94
C ALA A 344 -26.85 -8.95 -2.03
N SER A 345 -27.38 -9.39 -3.18
CA SER A 345 -27.79 -10.78 -3.40
C SER A 345 -26.63 -11.77 -3.29
N TRP A 346 -25.42 -11.38 -3.70
CA TRP A 346 -24.23 -12.21 -3.51
C TRP A 346 -23.83 -12.28 -2.03
N LEU A 347 -23.87 -11.15 -1.33
CA LEU A 347 -23.56 -11.09 0.11
C LEU A 347 -24.57 -11.88 0.95
N GLU A 348 -25.85 -11.90 0.56
CA GLU A 348 -26.88 -12.77 1.15
C GLU A 348 -26.55 -14.24 0.88
N ARG A 349 -26.29 -14.61 -0.37
CA ARG A 349 -25.96 -15.99 -0.74
C ARG A 349 -24.71 -16.50 0.00
N PHE A 350 -23.65 -15.70 0.10
CA PHE A 350 -22.45 -16.10 0.83
C PHE A 350 -22.74 -16.37 2.30
N ARG A 351 -23.56 -15.54 2.95
CA ARG A 351 -23.94 -15.72 4.36
C ARG A 351 -24.80 -16.97 4.56
N ASP A 352 -25.74 -17.22 3.66
CA ASP A 352 -26.60 -18.41 3.73
C ASP A 352 -25.82 -19.72 3.51
N GLU A 353 -24.72 -19.64 2.76
CA GLU A 353 -23.89 -20.78 2.39
C GLU A 353 -22.58 -20.91 3.21
N GLU A 354 -22.28 -19.98 4.14
CA GLU A 354 -21.07 -19.94 4.97
C GLU A 354 -20.79 -21.30 5.62
N ARG A 355 -19.54 -21.78 5.52
CA ARG A 355 -19.02 -22.85 6.35
C ARG A 355 -18.09 -22.26 7.41
N ARG A 356 -18.36 -22.59 8.68
CA ARG A 356 -17.47 -22.24 9.80
C ARG A 356 -16.17 -23.03 9.73
N LEU A 357 -15.05 -22.37 9.99
CA LEU A 357 -13.71 -22.97 10.01
C LEU A 357 -13.17 -23.01 11.45
N ASP A 358 -13.98 -23.54 12.37
CA ASP A 358 -13.61 -23.61 13.80
C ASP A 358 -12.62 -24.77 14.08
N ASP A 359 -12.50 -25.74 13.18
CA ASP A 359 -11.50 -26.81 13.23
C ASP A 359 -10.15 -26.32 12.66
N PRO A 360 -9.05 -26.37 13.44
CA PRO A 360 -7.72 -25.99 12.97
C PRO A 360 -7.25 -26.72 11.71
N ASP A 361 -7.65 -27.99 11.51
CA ASP A 361 -7.26 -28.75 10.33
C ASP A 361 -8.02 -28.27 9.08
N GLU A 362 -9.31 -27.91 9.22
CA GLU A 362 -10.10 -27.31 8.13
C GLU A 362 -9.58 -25.91 7.76
N LEU A 363 -9.26 -25.09 8.75
CA LEU A 363 -8.65 -23.78 8.53
C LEU A 363 -7.30 -23.89 7.82
N SER A 364 -6.46 -24.84 8.25
CA SER A 364 -5.16 -25.12 7.61
C SER A 364 -5.33 -25.58 6.15
N ALA A 365 -6.29 -26.48 5.89
CA ALA A 365 -6.60 -26.95 4.54
C ALA A 365 -7.09 -25.82 3.63
N PHE A 366 -7.96 -24.93 4.14
CA PHE A 366 -8.43 -23.77 3.39
C PHE A 366 -7.27 -22.80 3.07
N ARG A 367 -6.41 -22.48 4.05
CA ARG A 367 -5.24 -21.61 3.83
C ARG A 367 -4.31 -22.17 2.77
N ARG A 368 -4.07 -23.49 2.78
CA ARG A 368 -3.31 -24.16 1.71
C ARG A 368 -4.00 -24.03 0.36
N PHE A 369 -5.32 -24.22 0.29
CA PHE A 369 -6.09 -24.07 -0.94
C PHE A 369 -5.97 -22.65 -1.51
N ASN A 370 -6.20 -21.61 -0.70
CA ASN A 370 -6.02 -20.20 -1.08
C ASN A 370 -4.61 -19.97 -1.65
N ALA A 371 -3.58 -20.32 -0.88
CA ALA A 371 -2.20 -20.01 -1.26
C ALA A 371 -1.75 -20.75 -2.54
N THR A 372 -2.14 -22.03 -2.70
CA THR A 372 -1.81 -22.83 -3.87
C THR A 372 -2.54 -22.35 -5.13
N THR A 373 -3.82 -21.96 -5.02
CA THR A 373 -4.56 -21.45 -6.17
C THR A 373 -4.09 -20.04 -6.56
N GLU A 374 -3.74 -19.18 -5.59
CA GLU A 374 -3.11 -17.88 -5.85
C GLU A 374 -1.79 -18.04 -6.62
N LEU A 375 -0.92 -18.93 -6.14
CA LEU A 375 0.38 -19.20 -6.75
C LEU A 375 0.27 -19.74 -8.18
N CYS A 376 -0.67 -20.66 -8.40
CA CYS A 376 -0.95 -21.21 -9.73
C CYS A 376 -1.45 -20.13 -10.69
N GLY A 377 -2.35 -19.26 -10.23
CA GLY A 377 -2.82 -18.11 -11.00
C GLY A 377 -1.68 -17.18 -11.40
N PHE A 378 -0.79 -16.83 -10.47
CA PHE A 378 0.37 -15.98 -10.78
C PHE A 378 1.33 -16.58 -11.80
N LEU A 379 1.64 -17.88 -11.67
CA LEU A 379 2.55 -18.55 -12.60
C LEU A 379 1.95 -18.64 -14.01
N LEU A 380 0.65 -18.96 -14.12
CA LEU A 380 -0.08 -18.96 -15.39
C LEU A 380 0.00 -17.58 -16.08
N HIS A 381 -0.03 -16.51 -15.29
CA HIS A 381 -0.05 -15.13 -15.78
C HIS A 381 1.35 -14.47 -15.74
N TYR A 382 2.44 -15.24 -15.73
CA TYR A 382 3.80 -14.70 -15.79
C TYR A 382 4.12 -13.63 -14.72
N ASP A 383 3.72 -13.84 -13.46
CA ASP A 383 3.81 -12.83 -12.37
C ASP A 383 2.91 -11.59 -12.55
N CYS A 384 1.99 -11.58 -13.51
CA CYS A 384 1.00 -10.52 -13.69
C CYS A 384 -0.17 -10.68 -12.72
N ARG A 385 -0.60 -9.56 -12.11
CA ARG A 385 -1.75 -9.51 -11.20
C ARG A 385 -3.10 -9.80 -11.89
N ALA A 386 -3.17 -9.81 -13.22
CA ALA A 386 -4.40 -10.11 -13.96
C ALA A 386 -4.99 -11.50 -13.64
N GLY A 387 -4.19 -12.40 -13.05
CA GLY A 387 -4.63 -13.70 -12.53
C GLY A 387 -5.41 -13.66 -11.22
N LEU A 388 -5.61 -12.49 -10.60
CA LEU A 388 -6.28 -12.36 -9.29
C LEU A 388 -7.20 -11.14 -9.21
N CYS A 389 -8.17 -11.18 -8.29
CA CYS A 389 -8.97 -10.01 -7.94
C CYS A 389 -9.60 -10.12 -6.55
N ASP A 390 -9.13 -9.30 -5.60
CA ASP A 390 -9.75 -9.12 -4.27
C ASP A 390 -10.74 -7.94 -4.25
N THR A 391 -11.90 -8.14 -3.62
CA THR A 391 -12.92 -7.10 -3.40
C THR A 391 -13.43 -7.12 -1.95
N GLY A 392 -13.89 -5.97 -1.47
CA GLY A 392 -14.24 -5.73 -0.07
C GLY A 392 -13.45 -4.57 0.55
N PRO A 393 -13.39 -4.45 1.89
CA PRO A 393 -14.20 -5.21 2.84
C PRO A 393 -15.69 -4.94 2.59
N TYR A 394 -16.52 -5.99 2.64
CA TYR A 394 -17.97 -5.84 2.67
C TYR A 394 -18.44 -5.89 4.14
N PRO A 395 -18.99 -4.80 4.71
CA PRO A 395 -19.42 -4.80 6.10
C PRO A 395 -20.53 -5.82 6.37
N LEU A 396 -20.42 -6.56 7.47
CA LEU A 396 -21.43 -7.50 7.95
C LEU A 396 -22.28 -6.87 9.06
N PRO A 397 -23.55 -7.31 9.24
CA PRO A 397 -24.43 -6.75 10.26
C PRO A 397 -23.96 -6.92 11.70
N ASP A 398 -23.09 -7.89 11.96
CA ASP A 398 -22.51 -8.16 13.29
C ASP A 398 -21.29 -7.29 13.61
N GLY A 399 -20.86 -6.43 12.67
CA GLY A 399 -19.67 -5.58 12.81
C GLY A 399 -18.39 -6.20 12.24
N GLY A 400 -18.46 -7.45 11.76
CA GLY A 400 -17.38 -8.07 10.98
C GLY A 400 -17.37 -7.61 9.52
N PHE A 401 -16.59 -8.29 8.69
CA PHE A 401 -16.55 -8.04 7.25
C PHE A 401 -16.31 -9.32 6.43
N LEU A 402 -16.62 -9.24 5.14
CA LEU A 402 -16.29 -10.24 4.12
C LEU A 402 -15.18 -9.71 3.21
N LEU A 403 -14.22 -10.57 2.88
CA LEU A 403 -13.28 -10.41 1.76
C LEU A 403 -13.67 -11.41 0.67
N VAL A 404 -13.76 -10.98 -0.59
CA VAL A 404 -14.03 -11.89 -1.71
C VAL A 404 -12.85 -11.86 -2.66
N ARG A 405 -12.31 -13.03 -2.99
CA ARG A 405 -11.07 -13.22 -3.73
C ARG A 405 -11.27 -14.16 -4.90
N ASP A 406 -10.91 -13.71 -6.10
CA ASP A 406 -10.94 -14.51 -7.32
C ASP A 406 -9.52 -14.95 -7.71
N HIS A 407 -9.33 -16.25 -7.93
CA HIS A 407 -8.10 -16.82 -8.52
C HIS A 407 -8.40 -17.41 -9.89
N PHE A 408 -7.75 -16.89 -10.93
CA PHE A 408 -7.93 -17.35 -12.31
C PHE A 408 -6.92 -18.44 -12.65
N LEU A 409 -7.40 -19.68 -12.78
CA LEU A 409 -6.59 -20.89 -12.86
C LEU A 409 -6.52 -21.48 -14.28
N HIS A 410 -7.33 -20.99 -15.22
CA HIS A 410 -7.26 -21.41 -16.62
C HIS A 410 -7.64 -20.27 -17.56
N GLU A 411 -6.86 -20.07 -18.63
CA GLU A 411 -7.15 -19.06 -19.65
C GLU A 411 -6.82 -19.60 -21.05
N PRO A 412 -7.83 -20.01 -21.85
CA PRO A 412 -7.58 -20.56 -23.18
C PRO A 412 -6.98 -19.54 -24.17
N GLY A 413 -6.94 -18.25 -23.77
CA GLY A 413 -6.19 -17.22 -24.47
C GLY A 413 -4.67 -17.41 -24.45
N TYR A 414 -4.12 -18.37 -23.70
CA TYR A 414 -2.68 -18.64 -23.65
C TYR A 414 -2.33 -20.00 -24.24
N GLU A 415 -1.27 -20.05 -25.03
CA GLU A 415 -0.77 -21.29 -25.65
C GLU A 415 -0.27 -22.30 -24.60
N TRP A 416 0.21 -21.80 -23.46
CA TRP A 416 0.69 -22.61 -22.34
C TRP A 416 -0.41 -23.05 -21.36
N ALA A 417 -1.64 -22.57 -21.50
CA ALA A 417 -2.77 -23.03 -20.67
C ALA A 417 -3.12 -24.51 -20.88
N SER A 418 -2.62 -25.14 -21.95
CA SER A 418 -2.76 -26.58 -22.19
C SER A 418 -2.14 -27.45 -21.10
N VAL A 419 -1.21 -26.93 -20.29
CA VAL A 419 -0.63 -27.63 -19.14
C VAL A 419 -1.64 -27.78 -17.99
N ILE A 420 -2.74 -27.01 -18.02
CA ILE A 420 -3.66 -26.82 -16.89
C ILE A 420 -5.15 -26.93 -17.29
N ASP A 421 -5.45 -27.60 -18.43
CA ASP A 421 -6.78 -27.66 -19.07
C ASP A 421 -7.91 -28.26 -18.22
N ASP A 422 -7.60 -28.91 -17.10
CA ASP A 422 -8.58 -29.56 -16.21
C ASP A 422 -8.90 -28.77 -14.93
N LEU A 423 -8.30 -27.59 -14.77
CA LEU A 423 -8.67 -26.63 -13.73
C LEU A 423 -9.86 -25.76 -14.16
N PRO A 424 -10.71 -25.30 -13.21
CA PRO A 424 -11.74 -24.32 -13.53
C PRO A 424 -11.10 -23.01 -14.00
N HIS A 425 -11.81 -22.23 -14.81
CA HIS A 425 -11.37 -20.87 -15.18
C HIS A 425 -11.05 -20.02 -13.95
N CYS A 426 -11.93 -20.03 -12.95
CA CYS A 426 -11.74 -19.27 -11.72
C CYS A 426 -12.30 -20.00 -10.50
N VAL A 427 -11.63 -19.85 -9.35
CA VAL A 427 -12.23 -20.10 -8.03
C VAL A 427 -12.44 -18.78 -7.31
N THR A 428 -13.62 -18.60 -6.72
CA THR A 428 -14.00 -17.43 -5.92
C THR A 428 -14.14 -17.83 -4.46
N GLU A 429 -13.39 -17.18 -3.59
CA GLU A 429 -13.34 -17.43 -2.15
C GLU A 429 -13.98 -16.26 -1.40
N ALA A 430 -15.10 -16.49 -0.72
CA ALA A 430 -15.73 -15.51 0.16
C ALA A 430 -15.37 -15.84 1.62
N MET A 431 -14.55 -14.98 2.24
CA MET A 431 -13.89 -15.16 3.53
C MET A 431 -14.47 -14.24 4.61
N PHE A 432 -14.92 -14.83 5.73
CA PHE A 432 -15.61 -14.14 6.81
C PHE A 432 -14.68 -13.84 7.99
N PHE A 433 -14.66 -12.58 8.41
CA PHE A 433 -13.96 -12.10 9.59
C PHE A 433 -14.97 -11.51 10.57
N ARG A 434 -14.99 -12.05 11.79
CA ARG A 434 -15.91 -11.65 12.86
C ARG A 434 -15.29 -10.50 13.69
N PRO A 435 -16.10 -9.68 14.37
CA PRO A 435 -15.65 -8.46 15.05
C PRO A 435 -14.82 -8.69 16.32
N ASP A 436 -14.75 -9.93 16.81
CA ASP A 436 -13.97 -10.32 17.98
C ASP A 436 -12.46 -10.33 17.73
N GLU A 437 -12.05 -10.30 16.45
CA GLU A 437 -10.66 -10.23 16.03
C GLU A 437 -10.36 -8.82 15.47
N ASP A 438 -9.29 -8.19 15.95
CA ASP A 438 -8.87 -6.84 15.52
C ASP A 438 -8.18 -6.92 14.14
N VAL A 439 -8.97 -7.21 13.10
CA VAL A 439 -8.53 -7.29 11.71
C VAL A 439 -9.12 -6.13 10.92
N SER A 440 -8.25 -5.36 10.28
CA SER A 440 -8.62 -4.37 9.27
C SER A 440 -7.94 -4.70 7.94
N ILE A 441 -8.61 -4.39 6.83
CA ILE A 441 -8.07 -4.57 5.49
C ILE A 441 -8.23 -3.32 4.63
N ALA A 442 -7.30 -3.16 3.69
CA ALA A 442 -7.32 -2.17 2.63
C ALA A 442 -6.98 -2.86 1.31
N ILE A 443 -7.71 -2.54 0.26
CA ILE A 443 -7.52 -3.08 -1.09
C ILE A 443 -7.07 -1.94 -2.00
N ASN A 444 -5.97 -2.11 -2.72
CA ASN A 444 -5.51 -1.12 -3.69
C ASN A 444 -6.18 -1.28 -5.07
N ASP A 445 -5.86 -0.39 -6.01
CA ASP A 445 -6.48 -0.39 -7.35
C ASP A 445 -6.21 -1.64 -8.19
N ILE A 446 -5.13 -2.38 -7.91
CA ILE A 446 -4.84 -3.68 -8.56
C ILE A 446 -5.32 -4.87 -7.72
N ALA A 447 -6.28 -4.64 -6.82
CA ALA A 447 -6.90 -5.68 -6.00
C ALA A 447 -5.93 -6.43 -5.08
N THR A 448 -4.87 -5.77 -4.62
CA THR A 448 -4.01 -6.32 -3.57
C THR A 448 -4.60 -5.99 -2.21
N THR A 449 -4.86 -7.02 -1.40
CA THR A 449 -5.25 -6.86 0.00
C THR A 449 -4.03 -6.64 0.90
N PHE A 450 -4.08 -5.57 1.67
CA PHE A 450 -3.21 -5.30 2.81
C PHE A 450 -4.03 -5.39 4.09
N ALA A 451 -3.47 -5.98 5.15
CA ALA A 451 -4.19 -6.20 6.39
C ALA A 451 -3.37 -5.81 7.62
N GLN A 452 -4.06 -5.44 8.69
CA GLN A 452 -3.50 -5.33 10.03
C GLN A 452 -4.34 -6.19 10.98
N PRO A 453 -3.76 -7.19 11.67
CA PRO A 453 -2.38 -7.67 11.51
C PRO A 453 -2.13 -8.29 10.12
N ALA A 454 -0.86 -8.31 9.68
CA ALA A 454 -0.51 -8.79 8.33
C ALA A 454 -0.83 -10.29 8.12
N ASN A 455 -0.77 -11.11 9.17
CA ASN A 455 -1.13 -12.52 9.14
C ASN A 455 -2.64 -12.73 9.42
N TYR A 456 -3.49 -12.01 8.70
CA TYR A 456 -4.93 -11.91 8.96
C TYR A 456 -5.68 -13.24 8.77
N LEU A 457 -5.23 -14.13 7.87
CA LEU A 457 -5.89 -15.41 7.58
C LEU A 457 -5.94 -16.37 8.78
N LYS A 458 -5.12 -16.16 9.83
CA LYS A 458 -5.25 -16.94 11.09
C LYS A 458 -6.52 -16.61 11.88
N HIS A 459 -7.14 -15.46 11.59
CA HIS A 459 -8.38 -14.97 12.21
C HIS A 459 -9.62 -15.28 11.35
N LEU A 460 -9.44 -16.00 10.23
CA LEU A 460 -10.53 -16.39 9.35
C LEU A 460 -11.53 -17.28 10.11
N SER A 461 -12.78 -16.86 10.15
CA SER A 461 -13.80 -17.54 10.97
C SER A 461 -14.70 -18.48 10.15
N GLY A 462 -14.81 -18.24 8.84
CA GLY A 462 -15.62 -19.04 7.94
C GLY A 462 -15.34 -18.69 6.49
N ALA A 463 -15.72 -19.58 5.57
CA ALA A 463 -15.57 -19.35 4.15
C ALA A 463 -16.64 -20.09 3.32
N VAL A 464 -16.82 -19.65 2.08
CA VAL A 464 -17.50 -20.41 1.03
C VAL A 464 -16.76 -20.21 -0.29
N VAL A 465 -16.57 -21.30 -1.05
CA VAL A 465 -15.81 -21.29 -2.31
C VAL A 465 -16.70 -21.69 -3.48
N TYR A 466 -16.56 -21.00 -4.60
CA TYR A 466 -17.24 -21.27 -5.86
C TYR A 466 -16.23 -21.55 -6.97
N ALA A 467 -16.64 -22.31 -7.98
CA ALA A 467 -15.90 -22.47 -9.21
C ALA A 467 -16.73 -21.98 -10.40
N ARG A 468 -16.05 -21.20 -11.25
CA ARG A 468 -16.47 -20.90 -12.61
C ARG A 468 -15.65 -21.79 -13.54
N ASP A 469 -16.27 -22.81 -14.14
CA ASP A 469 -15.54 -23.86 -14.86
C ASP A 469 -14.91 -23.34 -16.18
N ARG A 470 -15.60 -22.43 -16.88
CA ARG A 470 -15.13 -21.76 -18.11
C ARG A 470 -15.28 -20.25 -18.03
N TRP A 471 -14.47 -19.52 -18.81
CA TRP A 471 -14.54 -18.05 -18.87
C TRP A 471 -15.94 -17.53 -19.27
N ASP A 472 -16.70 -18.30 -20.04
CA ASP A 472 -18.05 -17.99 -20.54
C ASP A 472 -19.17 -18.73 -19.78
N THR A 473 -18.89 -19.32 -18.62
CA THR A 473 -19.90 -19.98 -17.79
C THR A 473 -20.94 -18.95 -17.33
N PRO A 474 -22.24 -19.14 -17.63
CA PRO A 474 -23.28 -18.26 -17.12
C PRO A 474 -23.22 -18.17 -15.60
N VAL A 475 -23.42 -16.97 -15.03
CA VAL A 475 -23.32 -16.77 -13.57
C VAL A 475 -24.26 -17.67 -12.76
N SER A 476 -25.41 -18.04 -13.34
CA SER A 476 -26.38 -18.98 -12.74
C SER A 476 -25.87 -20.42 -12.64
N GLU A 477 -24.82 -20.77 -13.39
CA GLU A 477 -24.20 -22.10 -13.41
C GLU A 477 -22.93 -22.17 -12.57
N VAL A 478 -22.52 -21.05 -11.95
CA VAL A 478 -21.42 -21.04 -10.97
C VAL A 478 -21.81 -21.90 -9.77
N ARG A 479 -20.94 -22.87 -9.47
CA ARG A 479 -21.20 -23.94 -8.51
C ARG A 479 -20.35 -23.77 -7.26
N ARG A 480 -20.92 -24.09 -6.12
CA ARG A 480 -20.18 -24.18 -4.85
C ARG A 480 -19.27 -25.41 -4.86
N LEU A 481 -18.08 -25.28 -4.27
CA LEU A 481 -17.15 -26.37 -4.07
C LEU A 481 -17.31 -27.01 -2.69
N ASP A 482 -17.14 -28.33 -2.63
CA ASP A 482 -16.91 -29.06 -1.39
C ASP A 482 -15.40 -29.24 -1.09
N GLU A 483 -15.07 -29.77 0.09
CA GLU A 483 -13.68 -29.98 0.50
C GLU A 483 -12.93 -30.96 -0.40
N ALA A 484 -13.61 -31.99 -0.90
CA ALA A 484 -12.96 -32.98 -1.76
C ALA A 484 -12.62 -32.37 -3.12
N GLU A 485 -13.46 -31.45 -3.62
CA GLU A 485 -13.18 -30.65 -4.81
C GLU A 485 -12.05 -29.66 -4.60
N MET A 486 -12.07 -28.90 -3.50
CA MET A 486 -10.98 -27.98 -3.16
C MET A 486 -9.63 -28.72 -3.08
N ALA A 487 -9.59 -29.87 -2.40
CA ALA A 487 -8.38 -30.69 -2.31
C ALA A 487 -7.91 -31.20 -3.68
N ARG A 488 -8.83 -31.61 -4.57
CA ARG A 488 -8.49 -32.02 -5.95
C ARG A 488 -7.92 -30.86 -6.76
N ILE A 489 -8.53 -29.68 -6.69
CA ILE A 489 -8.07 -28.48 -7.39
C ILE A 489 -6.68 -28.08 -6.89
N ALA A 490 -6.47 -27.99 -5.57
CA ALA A 490 -5.15 -27.68 -5.01
C ALA A 490 -4.08 -28.68 -5.47
N HIS A 491 -4.39 -29.99 -5.43
CA HIS A 491 -3.46 -31.00 -5.92
C HIS A 491 -3.12 -30.84 -7.41
N ARG A 492 -4.11 -30.53 -8.25
CA ARG A 492 -3.88 -30.28 -9.68
C ARG A 492 -3.13 -28.98 -9.95
N CYS A 493 -3.35 -27.93 -9.16
CA CYS A 493 -2.53 -26.72 -9.17
C CYS A 493 -1.06 -27.05 -8.86
N ASP A 494 -0.77 -27.85 -7.84
CA ASP A 494 0.60 -28.26 -7.49
C ASP A 494 1.31 -28.96 -8.68
N GLU A 495 0.63 -29.87 -9.37
CA GLU A 495 1.16 -30.56 -10.56
C GLU A 495 1.31 -29.62 -11.77
N ALA A 496 0.29 -28.77 -12.01
CA ALA A 496 0.27 -27.77 -13.07
C ALA A 496 1.42 -26.78 -12.96
N MET A 497 1.68 -26.27 -11.75
CA MET A 497 2.74 -25.31 -11.49
C MET A 497 4.12 -25.86 -11.83
N LEU A 498 4.38 -27.14 -11.51
CA LEU A 498 5.65 -27.77 -11.88
C LEU A 498 5.83 -27.83 -13.41
N GLY A 499 4.77 -28.18 -14.15
CA GLY A 499 4.80 -28.21 -15.61
C GLY A 499 5.00 -26.83 -16.24
N LEU A 500 4.31 -25.81 -15.72
CA LEU A 500 4.48 -24.42 -16.16
C LEU A 500 5.91 -23.92 -15.88
N TYR A 501 6.43 -24.19 -14.68
CA TYR A 501 7.77 -23.79 -14.28
C TYR A 501 8.84 -24.39 -15.19
N GLN A 502 8.75 -25.69 -15.49
CA GLN A 502 9.66 -26.38 -16.42
C GLN A 502 9.59 -25.78 -17.81
N ARG A 503 8.37 -25.56 -18.34
CA ARG A 503 8.17 -24.93 -19.64
C ARG A 503 8.83 -23.56 -19.71
N ILE A 504 8.59 -22.69 -18.73
CA ILE A 504 9.18 -21.35 -18.69
C ILE A 504 10.71 -21.43 -18.57
N GLY A 505 11.22 -22.35 -17.74
CA GLY A 505 12.65 -22.60 -17.56
C GLY A 505 13.36 -23.02 -18.85
N ASP A 506 12.69 -23.76 -19.73
CA ASP A 506 13.22 -24.23 -21.01
C ASP A 506 13.21 -23.15 -22.12
N GLN A 507 12.43 -22.08 -21.94
CA GLN A 507 12.36 -20.97 -22.90
C GLN A 507 13.61 -20.10 -22.88
N SER A 508 13.97 -19.55 -24.04
CA SER A 508 14.90 -18.43 -24.15
C SER A 508 14.33 -17.15 -23.51
N VAL A 509 15.21 -16.19 -23.20
CA VAL A 509 14.78 -14.90 -22.62
C VAL A 509 13.78 -14.17 -23.52
N ASP A 510 14.02 -14.15 -24.84
CA ASP A 510 13.10 -13.50 -25.81
C ASP A 510 11.73 -14.18 -25.84
N GLU A 511 11.66 -15.52 -25.75
CA GLU A 511 10.37 -16.24 -25.67
C GLU A 511 9.62 -15.88 -24.39
N ARG A 512 10.31 -15.79 -23.25
CA ARG A 512 9.69 -15.39 -21.98
C ARG A 512 9.19 -13.94 -22.02
N ILE A 513 9.95 -13.04 -22.65
CA ILE A 513 9.53 -11.66 -22.85
C ILE A 513 8.29 -11.62 -23.74
N ALA A 514 8.28 -12.36 -24.86
CA ALA A 514 7.14 -12.40 -25.77
C ALA A 514 5.87 -12.93 -25.09
N ASP A 515 5.98 -14.00 -24.28
CA ASP A 515 4.85 -14.55 -23.53
C ASP A 515 4.34 -13.56 -22.46
N GLY A 516 5.25 -12.88 -21.74
CA GLY A 516 4.87 -11.82 -20.80
C GLY A 516 4.18 -10.62 -21.47
N VAL A 517 4.66 -10.20 -22.65
CA VAL A 517 3.99 -9.17 -23.46
C VAL A 517 2.60 -9.62 -23.87
N LYS A 518 2.43 -10.88 -24.28
CA LYS A 518 1.10 -11.45 -24.59
C LYS A 518 0.18 -11.43 -23.37
N VAL A 519 0.65 -11.75 -22.16
CA VAL A 519 -0.19 -11.64 -20.95
C VAL A 519 -0.68 -10.22 -20.76
N TYR A 520 0.22 -9.24 -20.73
CA TYR A 520 -0.17 -7.84 -20.48
C TYR A 520 -1.05 -7.26 -21.59
N THR A 521 -0.84 -7.65 -22.84
CA THR A 521 -1.63 -7.13 -23.96
C THR A 521 -2.95 -7.87 -24.15
N ARG A 522 -2.95 -9.21 -24.17
CA ARG A 522 -4.18 -9.98 -24.31
C ARG A 522 -5.07 -9.81 -23.08
N ASP A 523 -4.56 -10.06 -21.87
CA ASP A 523 -5.43 -10.18 -20.71
C ASP A 523 -6.12 -8.86 -20.37
N MET A 524 -5.45 -7.73 -20.57
CA MET A 524 -6.02 -6.40 -20.30
C MET A 524 -7.08 -5.95 -21.34
N MET A 525 -7.21 -6.63 -22.48
CA MET A 525 -8.15 -6.28 -23.56
C MET A 525 -9.21 -7.36 -23.81
N MET A 526 -8.79 -8.62 -23.79
CA MET A 526 -9.56 -9.79 -24.20
C MET A 526 -10.88 -9.97 -23.43
N PRO A 527 -10.98 -9.74 -22.10
CA PRO A 527 -12.25 -9.82 -21.39
C PRO A 527 -13.32 -8.90 -21.98
N TYR A 528 -12.95 -7.66 -22.31
CA TYR A 528 -13.85 -6.68 -22.94
C TYR A 528 -14.19 -7.06 -24.37
N ALA A 529 -13.19 -7.45 -25.16
CA ALA A 529 -13.37 -7.84 -26.56
C ALA A 529 -14.22 -9.11 -26.72
N ARG A 530 -14.05 -10.10 -25.83
CA ARG A 530 -14.89 -11.31 -25.78
C ARG A 530 -16.33 -10.98 -25.42
N ALA A 531 -16.55 -10.15 -24.40
CA ALA A 531 -17.88 -9.73 -24.00
C ALA A 531 -18.57 -8.88 -25.10
N ALA A 532 -17.81 -8.12 -25.88
CA ALA A 532 -18.29 -7.37 -27.04
C ALA A 532 -18.42 -8.21 -28.33
N GLY A 533 -17.98 -9.47 -28.33
CA GLY A 533 -18.07 -10.37 -29.49
C GLY A 533 -17.12 -10.04 -30.64
N VAL A 534 -16.00 -9.36 -30.37
CA VAL A 534 -15.05 -8.88 -31.40
C VAL A 534 -13.65 -9.48 -31.28
N TRP A 535 -13.40 -10.32 -30.27
CA TRP A 535 -12.06 -10.87 -29.99
C TRP A 535 -11.42 -11.61 -31.18
N ASP A 536 -12.14 -12.57 -31.78
CA ASP A 536 -11.59 -13.37 -32.89
C ASP A 536 -11.27 -12.51 -34.12
N GLU A 537 -12.10 -11.48 -34.38
CA GLU A 537 -11.86 -10.50 -35.45
C GLU A 537 -10.59 -9.69 -35.17
N MET A 538 -10.40 -9.22 -33.93
CA MET A 538 -9.22 -8.45 -33.53
C MET A 538 -7.94 -9.27 -33.68
N VAL A 539 -7.95 -10.53 -33.22
CA VAL A 539 -6.81 -11.44 -33.38
C VAL A 539 -6.51 -11.67 -34.85
N ALA A 540 -7.53 -11.94 -35.69
CA ALA A 540 -7.37 -12.10 -37.13
C ALA A 540 -6.85 -10.83 -37.82
N ALA A 541 -7.11 -9.66 -37.25
CA ALA A 541 -6.62 -8.35 -37.70
C ALA A 541 -5.25 -7.96 -37.11
N GLY A 542 -4.51 -8.91 -36.52
CA GLY A 542 -3.15 -8.69 -36.06
C GLY A 542 -3.05 -8.05 -34.66
N PHE A 543 -3.97 -8.35 -33.75
CA PHE A 543 -3.89 -7.89 -32.35
C PHE A 543 -2.55 -8.21 -31.69
N ASP A 544 -2.04 -9.44 -31.92
CA ASP A 544 -0.80 -9.93 -31.30
C ASP A 544 0.48 -9.51 -32.02
N GLU A 545 0.36 -8.80 -33.14
CA GLU A 545 1.53 -8.30 -33.85
C GLU A 545 2.10 -7.09 -33.12
N LEU A 546 3.39 -7.17 -32.75
CA LEU A 546 4.11 -6.00 -32.22
C LEU A 546 4.02 -4.85 -33.23
N SER A 547 3.71 -3.66 -32.75
CA SER A 547 3.70 -2.45 -33.57
C SER A 547 5.12 -2.02 -33.92
N ASP A 548 5.27 -1.13 -34.89
CA ASP A 548 6.58 -0.57 -35.25
C ASP A 548 7.20 0.16 -34.06
N LEU A 549 6.41 0.92 -33.30
CA LEU A 549 6.89 1.61 -32.09
C LEU A 549 7.40 0.61 -31.03
N ALA A 550 6.68 -0.49 -30.80
CA ALA A 550 7.13 -1.51 -29.85
C ALA A 550 8.39 -2.23 -30.33
N ARG A 551 8.52 -2.49 -31.64
CA ARG A 551 9.74 -3.05 -32.25
C ARG A 551 10.94 -2.12 -32.12
N ASP A 552 10.74 -0.81 -32.28
CA ASP A 552 11.79 0.20 -32.14
C ASP A 552 12.23 0.36 -30.68
N ALA A 553 11.30 0.23 -29.72
CA ALA A 553 11.59 0.26 -28.29
C ALA A 553 12.28 -1.01 -27.76
N TYR A 554 12.01 -2.17 -28.39
CA TYR A 554 12.42 -3.48 -27.91
C TYR A 554 13.92 -3.57 -27.58
N PRO A 555 14.87 -3.20 -28.47
CA PRO A 555 16.30 -3.38 -28.19
C PRO A 555 16.82 -2.58 -26.99
N ALA A 556 16.22 -1.40 -26.72
CA ALA A 556 16.61 -0.59 -25.57
C ALA A 556 16.08 -1.20 -24.27
N LEU A 557 14.79 -1.57 -24.26
CA LEU A 557 14.12 -2.10 -23.08
C LEU A 557 14.68 -3.47 -22.66
N THR A 558 14.97 -4.35 -23.62
CA THR A 558 15.59 -5.66 -23.34
C THR A 558 17.11 -5.61 -23.18
N GLY A 559 17.73 -4.47 -23.52
CA GLY A 559 19.16 -4.21 -23.38
C GLY A 559 19.60 -3.63 -22.03
N GLY A 560 18.72 -3.61 -21.03
CA GLY A 560 19.00 -3.14 -19.66
C GLY A 560 18.46 -1.74 -19.31
N ALA A 561 17.80 -1.05 -20.25
CA ALA A 561 17.21 0.26 -19.97
C ALA A 561 15.86 0.17 -19.22
N ALA A 562 15.20 -0.99 -19.21
CA ALA A 562 13.87 -1.17 -18.60
C ALA A 562 13.84 -0.69 -17.13
N GLN A 563 14.82 -1.09 -16.32
CA GLN A 563 14.87 -0.70 -14.91
C GLN A 563 14.98 0.82 -14.71
N GLN A 564 15.80 1.48 -15.54
CA GLN A 564 16.02 2.93 -15.47
C GLN A 564 14.77 3.70 -15.88
N VAL A 565 14.15 3.28 -16.99
CA VAL A 565 12.93 3.89 -17.51
C VAL A 565 11.76 3.66 -16.56
N LEU A 566 11.64 2.47 -15.96
CA LEU A 566 10.65 2.22 -14.91
C LEU A 566 10.89 3.16 -13.73
N GLY A 567 12.13 3.33 -13.26
CA GLY A 567 12.43 4.32 -12.21
C GLY A 567 11.95 5.74 -12.57
N ALA A 568 12.25 6.21 -13.79
CA ALA A 568 11.81 7.50 -14.30
C ALA A 568 10.28 7.65 -14.36
N VAL A 569 9.59 6.71 -15.01
CA VAL A 569 8.14 6.81 -15.23
C VAL A 569 7.35 6.47 -13.96
N PHE A 570 7.74 5.41 -13.25
CA PHE A 570 6.94 4.84 -12.17
C PHE A 570 7.15 5.57 -10.85
N LEU A 571 8.38 6.02 -10.57
CA LEU A 571 8.71 6.69 -9.31
C LEU A 571 8.67 8.20 -9.45
N MET A 572 9.09 8.72 -10.60
CA MET A 572 9.08 10.15 -10.86
C MET A 572 7.93 10.60 -11.77
N GLY A 573 6.98 9.76 -12.16
CA GLY A 573 5.87 10.19 -13.01
C GLY A 573 6.27 10.89 -14.32
N GLN A 574 7.51 10.69 -14.80
CA GLN A 574 8.00 11.34 -16.01
C GLN A 574 7.13 10.95 -17.20
N GLY A 575 6.78 11.92 -18.05
CA GLY A 575 5.84 11.74 -19.15
C GLY A 575 4.35 11.66 -18.74
N LEU A 576 4.02 11.50 -17.46
CA LEU A 576 2.65 11.52 -16.93
C LEU A 576 2.29 12.86 -16.30
N VAL A 577 3.21 13.50 -15.59
CA VAL A 577 2.99 14.83 -15.01
C VAL A 577 3.43 15.91 -16.01
N PRO A 578 2.67 17.01 -16.16
CA PRO A 578 3.08 18.15 -16.99
C PRO A 578 4.44 18.71 -16.59
N ALA A 579 5.16 19.31 -17.54
CA ALA A 579 6.48 19.92 -17.28
C ALA A 579 6.40 21.08 -16.28
N GLU A 580 5.25 21.75 -16.17
CA GLU A 580 4.99 22.79 -15.18
C GLU A 580 4.77 22.24 -13.76
N GLY A 581 4.72 20.91 -13.59
CA GLY A 581 4.46 20.24 -12.33
C GLY A 581 2.97 20.07 -12.01
N LEU A 582 2.71 19.59 -10.80
CA LEU A 582 1.35 19.50 -10.27
C LEU A 582 0.77 20.91 -10.03
N PRO A 583 -0.56 21.09 -10.15
CA PRO A 583 -1.18 22.32 -9.67
C PRO A 583 -0.85 22.55 -8.18
N PRO A 584 -0.79 23.83 -7.74
CA PRO A 584 -0.50 24.14 -6.35
C PRO A 584 -1.56 23.57 -5.41
N ALA A 585 -1.16 23.28 -4.17
CA ALA A 585 -2.10 22.91 -3.11
C ALA A 585 -3.16 24.02 -2.91
N PRO A 586 -4.41 23.65 -2.52
CA PRO A 586 -5.41 24.64 -2.17
C PRO A 586 -4.88 25.64 -1.13
N GLU A 587 -5.08 26.92 -1.38
CA GLU A 587 -4.76 27.95 -0.39
C GLU A 587 -5.77 27.88 0.75
N VAL A 588 -5.25 27.87 1.98
CA VAL A 588 -6.05 27.97 3.20
C VAL A 588 -5.90 29.38 3.75
N GLY A 589 -7.02 30.07 3.97
CA GLY A 589 -7.04 31.45 4.39
C GLY A 589 -6.69 31.65 5.87
N PRO A 590 -6.65 32.91 6.34
CA PRO A 590 -6.32 33.25 7.73
C PRO A 590 -7.27 32.66 8.77
N GLU A 591 -8.48 32.27 8.39
CA GLU A 591 -9.48 31.60 9.22
C GLU A 591 -9.01 30.26 9.79
N ALA A 592 -7.99 29.63 9.20
CA ALA A 592 -7.40 28.39 9.71
C ALA A 592 -6.43 28.58 10.87
N LEU A 593 -5.98 29.82 11.14
CA LEU A 593 -5.01 30.09 12.20
C LEU A 593 -5.43 29.52 13.56
N PRO A 594 -6.68 29.65 14.05
CA PRO A 594 -7.08 29.07 15.33
C PRO A 594 -6.85 27.56 15.41
N VAL A 595 -7.22 26.82 14.37
CA VAL A 595 -7.10 25.35 14.31
C VAL A 595 -5.63 24.94 14.22
N LEU A 596 -4.87 25.53 13.29
CA LEU A 596 -3.44 25.23 13.14
C LEU A 596 -2.67 25.57 14.41
N HIS A 597 -3.04 26.66 15.08
CA HIS A 597 -2.39 27.10 16.32
C HIS A 597 -2.71 26.18 17.49
N GLU A 598 -3.94 25.67 17.59
CA GLU A 598 -4.30 24.66 18.59
C GLU A 598 -3.48 23.37 18.41
N ILE A 599 -3.37 22.86 17.17
CA ILE A 599 -2.57 21.67 16.88
C ILE A 599 -1.08 21.93 17.18
N ALA A 600 -0.55 23.11 16.82
CA ALA A 600 0.84 23.48 17.11
C ALA A 600 1.16 23.50 18.62
N ILE A 601 0.19 23.88 19.46
CA ILE A 601 0.36 23.94 20.93
C ILE A 601 0.25 22.53 21.53
N LYS A 602 -0.75 21.76 21.12
CA LYS A 602 -1.06 20.45 21.70
C LYS A 602 -0.19 19.32 21.14
N GLY A 603 0.43 19.53 19.98
CA GLY A 603 1.20 18.54 19.24
C GLY A 603 0.32 17.53 18.48
N SER A 604 -0.78 17.09 19.08
CA SER A 604 -1.80 16.26 18.43
C SER A 604 -3.20 16.58 18.96
N CYS A 605 -4.20 16.64 18.07
CA CYS A 605 -5.59 16.94 18.41
C CYS A 605 -6.52 15.83 17.87
N PRO A 606 -7.24 15.08 18.73
CA PRO A 606 -8.20 14.06 18.27
C PRO A 606 -9.35 14.65 17.44
N ASP A 607 -9.74 15.88 17.78
CA ASP A 607 -10.80 16.64 17.11
C ASP A 607 -10.43 18.12 17.09
N VAL A 608 -10.94 18.87 16.12
CA VAL A 608 -10.68 20.30 15.94
C VAL A 608 -11.96 21.04 15.55
N ASP A 609 -12.14 22.25 16.07
CA ASP A 609 -13.26 23.13 15.71
C ASP A 609 -12.95 23.87 14.40
N GLY A 610 -13.02 23.14 13.27
CA GLY A 610 -12.82 23.68 11.94
C GLY A 610 -12.79 22.62 10.83
N ASP A 611 -12.50 23.06 9.60
CA ASP A 611 -12.51 22.20 8.43
C ASP A 611 -11.21 21.37 8.31
N ALA A 612 -11.12 20.29 9.09
CA ALA A 612 -9.99 19.37 9.08
C ALA A 612 -9.75 18.75 7.70
N GLU A 613 -10.82 18.53 6.93
CA GLU A 613 -10.74 17.98 5.58
C GLU A 613 -10.04 18.96 4.62
N ALA A 614 -10.38 20.25 4.69
CA ALA A 614 -9.69 21.29 3.92
C ALA A 614 -8.21 21.43 4.30
N LEU A 615 -7.87 21.34 5.59
CA LEU A 615 -6.49 21.37 6.06
C LEU A 615 -5.69 20.17 5.57
N GLU A 616 -6.28 18.98 5.58
CA GLU A 616 -5.64 17.76 5.11
C GLU A 616 -5.48 17.79 3.58
N ALA A 617 -6.50 18.26 2.85
CA ALA A 617 -6.47 18.45 1.41
C ALA A 617 -5.40 19.46 0.96
N ALA A 618 -5.14 20.49 1.78
CA ALA A 618 -4.02 21.42 1.59
C ALA A 618 -2.66 20.86 2.04
N GLY A 619 -2.63 19.67 2.62
CA GLY A 619 -1.42 19.02 3.12
C GLY A 619 -0.84 19.69 4.37
N LEU A 620 -1.63 20.48 5.10
CA LEU A 620 -1.20 21.18 6.32
C LEU A 620 -1.28 20.31 7.57
N VAL A 621 -2.15 19.29 7.55
CA VAL A 621 -2.29 18.33 8.66
C VAL A 621 -2.27 16.90 8.14
N VAL A 622 -1.94 15.96 9.03
CA VAL A 622 -2.01 14.52 8.82
C VAL A 622 -2.74 13.86 9.98
N ALA A 623 -3.63 12.92 9.68
CA ALA A 623 -4.30 12.12 10.71
C ALA A 623 -3.39 10.99 11.21
N THR A 624 -3.32 10.82 12.52
CA THR A 624 -2.61 9.72 13.20
C THR A 624 -3.54 9.03 14.19
N ALA A 625 -3.12 7.88 14.74
CA ALA A 625 -3.87 7.21 15.80
C ALA A 625 -4.05 8.07 17.07
N ALA A 626 -3.19 9.07 17.29
CA ALA A 626 -3.28 10.01 18.41
C ALA A 626 -4.13 11.26 18.13
N GLY A 627 -4.49 11.50 16.86
CA GLY A 627 -5.17 12.71 16.39
C GLY A 627 -4.47 13.37 15.20
N LEU A 628 -4.96 14.53 14.79
CA LEU A 628 -4.39 15.39 13.76
C LEU A 628 -3.07 16.01 14.25
N MET A 629 -2.06 16.02 13.38
CA MET A 629 -0.77 16.66 13.61
C MET A 629 -0.44 17.60 12.45
N LEU A 630 0.32 18.66 12.71
CA LEU A 630 0.83 19.52 11.64
C LEU A 630 1.89 18.79 10.82
N THR A 631 1.86 18.99 9.50
CA THR A 631 2.97 18.65 8.61
C THR A 631 4.02 19.76 8.62
N GLU A 632 5.16 19.56 7.94
CA GLU A 632 6.15 20.63 7.74
C GLU A 632 5.52 21.85 7.03
N ALA A 633 4.68 21.62 6.01
CA ALA A 633 3.91 22.66 5.35
C ALA A 633 2.89 23.32 6.30
N GLY A 634 2.28 22.54 7.18
CA GLY A 634 1.39 23.02 8.25
C GLY A 634 2.08 23.99 9.19
N HIS A 635 3.29 23.64 9.65
CA HIS A 635 4.12 24.51 10.49
C HIS A 635 4.50 25.80 9.76
N ALA A 636 4.96 25.71 8.51
CA ALA A 636 5.30 26.89 7.72
C ALA A 636 4.09 27.83 7.55
N ARG A 637 2.91 27.27 7.23
CA ARG A 637 1.67 28.05 7.08
C ARG A 637 1.20 28.66 8.39
N HIS A 638 1.28 27.91 9.48
CA HIS A 638 1.01 28.41 10.83
C HIS A 638 1.90 29.60 11.19
N ASP A 639 3.21 29.49 10.94
CA ASP A 639 4.17 30.56 11.22
C ASP A 639 3.89 31.84 10.41
N GLU A 640 3.56 31.69 9.12
CA GLU A 640 3.14 32.80 8.27
C GLU A 640 1.89 33.51 8.81
N LEU A 641 0.84 32.74 9.12
CA LEU A 641 -0.42 33.28 9.62
C LEU A 641 -0.24 33.93 11.00
N LEU A 642 0.58 33.34 11.85
CA LEU A 642 0.90 33.88 13.17
C LEU A 642 1.72 35.17 13.04
N ALA A 643 2.68 35.23 12.12
CA ALA A 643 3.43 36.46 11.81
C ALA A 643 2.50 37.58 11.31
N ALA A 644 1.55 37.27 10.42
CA ALA A 644 0.56 38.23 9.95
C ALA A 644 -0.35 38.72 11.09
N GLN A 645 -0.78 37.82 12.00
CA GLN A 645 -1.58 38.22 13.16
C GLN A 645 -0.82 39.18 14.08
N ARG A 646 0.49 38.95 14.30
CA ARG A 646 1.34 39.81 15.15
C ARG A 646 1.33 41.28 14.68
N GLU A 647 1.11 41.56 13.40
CA GLU A 647 1.00 42.93 12.88
C GLU A 647 -0.25 43.67 13.40
N SER A 648 -1.29 42.92 13.77
CA SER A 648 -2.57 43.46 14.27
C SER A 648 -2.69 43.49 15.80
N VAL A 649 -1.73 42.90 16.51
CA VAL A 649 -1.76 42.70 17.97
C VAL A 649 -0.84 43.69 18.69
N ASP A 650 -1.28 44.24 19.82
CA ASP A 650 -0.42 45.03 20.71
C ASP A 650 0.55 44.10 21.47
N LEU A 651 1.66 43.76 20.82
CA LEU A 651 2.70 42.88 21.36
C LEU A 651 3.34 43.45 22.64
N GLY A 652 3.33 44.78 22.82
CA GLY A 652 3.84 45.42 24.04
C GLY A 652 2.95 45.12 25.25
N ARG A 653 1.64 45.25 25.08
CA ARG A 653 0.66 44.91 26.12
C ARG A 653 0.63 43.41 26.39
N LEU A 654 0.77 42.58 25.34
CA LEU A 654 0.87 41.13 25.47
C LEU A 654 2.12 40.70 26.24
N ALA A 655 3.30 41.23 25.90
CA ALA A 655 4.54 40.95 26.61
C ALA A 655 4.47 41.34 28.09
N ALA A 656 3.87 42.50 28.40
CA ALA A 656 3.68 42.90 29.80
C ALA A 656 2.72 41.97 30.57
N ALA A 657 1.72 41.37 29.91
CA ALA A 657 0.87 40.35 30.51
C ALA A 657 1.62 39.03 30.70
N TYR A 658 2.44 38.64 29.73
CA TYR A 658 3.30 37.47 29.79
C TYR A 658 4.31 37.50 30.94
N GLU A 659 5.00 38.63 31.18
CA GLU A 659 5.92 38.74 32.32
C GLU A 659 5.23 38.50 33.67
N ARG A 660 3.94 38.86 33.78
CA ARG A 660 3.14 38.57 34.98
C ARG A 660 2.74 37.10 35.08
N PHE A 661 2.46 36.45 33.96
CA PHE A 661 2.27 35.00 33.91
C PHE A 661 3.56 34.28 34.32
N LEU A 662 4.71 34.70 33.77
CA LEU A 662 6.02 34.11 34.02
C LEU A 662 6.43 34.17 35.50
N ALA A 663 6.08 35.25 36.21
CA ALA A 663 6.29 35.37 37.65
C ALA A 663 5.55 34.31 38.48
N VAL A 664 4.48 33.72 37.95
CA VAL A 664 3.71 32.63 38.58
C VAL A 664 4.11 31.25 38.03
N ASN A 665 4.76 31.19 36.86
CA ASN A 665 5.14 29.96 36.19
C ASN A 665 6.13 29.10 37.00
N GLY A 666 7.15 29.72 37.62
CA GLY A 666 8.14 29.00 38.44
C GLY A 666 7.51 28.22 39.61
N PRO A 667 6.69 28.87 40.46
CA PRO A 667 5.90 28.19 41.48
C PRO A 667 5.01 27.07 40.93
N MET A 668 4.33 27.26 39.79
CA MET A 668 3.47 26.23 39.20
C MET A 668 4.26 25.01 38.71
N LYS A 669 5.43 25.21 38.10
CA LYS A 669 6.34 24.11 37.72
C LYS A 669 6.80 23.33 38.96
N SER A 670 7.17 24.02 40.03
CA SER A 670 7.57 23.40 41.29
C SER A 670 6.43 22.59 41.92
N LEU A 671 5.20 23.10 41.87
CA LEU A 671 4.00 22.38 42.31
C LEU A 671 3.77 21.12 41.50
N SER A 672 3.80 21.23 40.17
CA SER A 672 3.58 20.10 39.25
C SER A 672 4.59 18.98 39.48
N ALA A 673 5.87 19.32 39.69
CA ALA A 673 6.92 18.36 39.97
C ALA A 673 6.72 17.62 41.30
N ARG A 674 6.14 18.27 42.31
CA ARG A 674 5.85 17.66 43.63
C ARG A 674 4.59 16.80 43.62
N ALA A 675 3.61 17.13 42.79
CA ALA A 675 2.33 16.41 42.72
C ALA A 675 2.49 14.93 42.34
N GLY A 676 3.49 14.59 41.51
CA GLY A 676 3.73 13.20 41.08
C GLY A 676 4.22 12.24 42.18
N SER A 677 4.73 12.77 43.29
CA SER A 677 5.26 11.97 44.42
C SER A 677 4.55 12.23 45.74
N ALA A 678 3.46 13.01 45.74
CA ALA A 678 2.76 13.45 46.93
C ALA A 678 1.94 12.32 47.60
N GLY A 679 2.07 12.20 48.93
CA GLY A 679 1.24 11.34 49.76
C GLY A 679 -0.17 11.92 49.99
N GLU A 680 -1.09 11.12 50.56
CA GLU A 680 -2.49 11.53 50.80
C GLU A 680 -2.63 12.81 51.66
N ASP A 681 -1.73 13.02 52.62
CA ASP A 681 -1.78 14.19 53.51
C ASP A 681 -1.27 15.48 52.83
N GLU A 682 -0.34 15.37 51.88
CA GLU A 682 0.26 16.52 51.16
C GLU A 682 -0.62 17.02 50.01
N ARG A 683 -1.54 16.17 49.57
CA ARG A 683 -2.48 16.43 48.50
C ARG A 683 -3.34 17.66 48.79
N PHE A 684 -3.97 17.75 49.96
CA PHE A 684 -4.81 18.90 50.31
C PHE A 684 -4.07 20.25 50.20
N ASP A 685 -2.82 20.29 50.66
CA ASP A 685 -1.97 21.50 50.58
C ASP A 685 -1.60 21.86 49.14
N LEU A 686 -1.43 20.87 48.25
CA LEU A 686 -1.15 21.09 46.84
C LEU A 686 -2.36 21.64 46.09
N VAL A 687 -3.59 21.21 46.42
CA VAL A 687 -4.81 21.78 45.83
C VAL A 687 -4.93 23.27 46.18
N GLY A 688 -4.75 23.60 47.47
CA GLY A 688 -4.80 24.99 47.92
C GLY A 688 -3.74 25.88 47.25
N GLN A 689 -2.51 25.37 47.09
CA GLN A 689 -1.45 26.07 46.36
C GLN A 689 -1.80 26.25 44.88
N ALA A 690 -2.38 25.24 44.23
CA ALA A 690 -2.77 25.34 42.82
C ALA A 690 -3.88 26.38 42.63
N ALA A 691 -4.90 26.39 43.49
CA ALA A 691 -5.97 27.37 43.47
C ALA A 691 -5.43 28.81 43.65
N GLU A 692 -4.53 29.03 44.63
CA GLU A 692 -3.90 30.33 44.85
C GLU A 692 -3.10 30.80 43.61
N LEU A 693 -2.37 29.91 42.95
CA LEU A 693 -1.63 30.24 41.74
C LEU A 693 -2.55 30.59 40.57
N VAL A 694 -3.68 29.90 40.42
CA VAL A 694 -4.71 30.21 39.41
C VAL A 694 -5.35 31.58 39.68
N GLU A 695 -5.69 31.89 40.93
CA GLU A 695 -6.20 33.23 41.30
C GLU A 695 -5.16 34.34 41.03
N ARG A 696 -3.89 34.08 41.30
CA ARG A 696 -2.80 35.05 41.06
C ARG A 696 -2.57 35.32 39.57
N VAL A 697 -2.78 34.33 38.70
CA VAL A 697 -2.59 34.48 37.25
C VAL A 697 -3.81 35.06 36.53
N GLU A 698 -5.01 34.94 37.11
CA GLU A 698 -6.29 35.40 36.54
C GLU A 698 -6.22 36.84 35.97
N PRO A 699 -5.68 37.86 36.67
CA PRO A 699 -5.60 39.22 36.12
C PRO A 699 -4.70 39.32 34.88
N ALA A 700 -3.65 38.49 34.78
CA ALA A 700 -2.80 38.44 33.60
C ALA A 700 -3.57 37.83 32.41
N LEU A 701 -4.24 36.70 32.61
CA LEU A 701 -5.04 36.03 31.58
C LEU A 701 -6.18 36.92 31.06
N ARG A 702 -6.91 37.62 31.94
CA ARG A 702 -7.95 38.58 31.52
C ARG A 702 -7.40 39.71 30.65
N ARG A 703 -6.27 40.32 31.05
CA ARG A 703 -5.63 41.37 30.25
C ARG A 703 -5.11 40.87 28.92
N THR A 704 -4.70 39.61 28.84
CA THR A 704 -4.30 38.97 27.60
C THR A 704 -5.50 38.73 26.70
N ALA A 705 -6.62 38.23 27.24
CA ALA A 705 -7.86 38.03 26.50
C ALA A 705 -8.41 39.34 25.90
N ASP A 706 -8.22 40.49 26.57
CA ASP A 706 -8.58 41.81 26.02
C ASP A 706 -7.77 42.18 24.76
N VAL A 707 -6.54 41.67 24.64
CA VAL A 707 -5.63 41.95 23.52
C VAL A 707 -5.79 40.90 22.43
N LEU A 708 -5.97 39.64 22.83
CA LEU A 708 -6.04 38.49 21.94
C LEU A 708 -7.13 37.54 22.42
N PRO A 709 -8.34 37.63 21.84
CA PRO A 709 -9.52 36.92 22.34
C PRO A 709 -9.38 35.40 22.52
N ARG A 710 -8.49 34.71 21.78
CA ARG A 710 -8.27 33.27 21.96
C ARG A 710 -7.81 32.88 23.37
N PHE A 711 -7.16 33.79 24.10
CA PHE A 711 -6.74 33.53 25.48
C PHE A 711 -7.90 33.50 26.48
N ALA A 712 -9.11 33.91 26.09
CA ALA A 712 -10.28 33.90 26.97
C ALA A 712 -10.67 32.49 27.46
N GLY A 713 -10.28 31.44 26.72
CA GLY A 713 -10.60 30.04 27.04
C GLY A 713 -9.77 29.42 28.17
N TYR A 714 -8.56 29.92 28.46
CA TYR A 714 -7.66 29.28 29.43
C TYR A 714 -8.15 29.42 30.88
N LEU A 715 -8.65 30.59 31.27
CA LEU A 715 -9.07 30.83 32.66
C LEU A 715 -10.25 29.93 33.08
N PRO A 716 -11.34 29.80 32.29
CA PRO A 716 -12.41 28.85 32.59
C PRO A 716 -11.92 27.39 32.71
N ARG A 717 -11.02 26.94 31.83
CA ARG A 717 -10.46 25.58 31.86
C ARG A 717 -9.63 25.35 33.13
N LEU A 718 -8.81 26.31 33.56
CA LEU A 718 -8.07 26.24 34.82
C LEU A 718 -9.00 26.21 36.04
N GLN A 719 -10.04 27.04 36.05
CA GLN A 719 -11.03 27.07 37.14
C GLN A 719 -11.81 25.76 37.25
N GLU A 720 -12.20 25.17 36.12
CA GLU A 720 -12.85 23.87 36.08
C GLU A 720 -11.91 22.76 36.56
N ALA A 721 -10.65 22.76 36.14
CA ALA A 721 -9.66 21.80 36.62
C ALA A 721 -9.49 21.88 38.15
N ILE A 722 -9.40 23.08 38.72
CA ILE A 722 -9.36 23.28 40.17
C ILE A 722 -10.63 22.73 40.84
N ARG A 723 -11.82 23.06 40.32
CA ARG A 723 -13.09 22.54 40.85
C ARG A 723 -13.12 21.01 40.87
N ARG A 724 -12.64 20.36 39.81
CA ARG A 724 -12.58 18.89 39.70
C ARG A 724 -11.61 18.28 40.72
N VAL A 725 -10.45 18.91 40.92
CA VAL A 725 -9.48 18.48 41.94
C VAL A 725 -10.05 18.66 43.36
N GLU A 726 -10.79 19.74 43.62
CA GLU A 726 -11.51 19.97 44.88
C GLU A 726 -12.63 18.95 45.12
N GLU A 727 -13.17 18.36 44.06
CA GLU A 727 -14.14 17.25 44.09
C GLU A 727 -13.47 15.87 44.14
N ASP A 728 -12.23 15.81 44.61
CA ASP A 728 -11.39 14.61 44.76
C ASP A 728 -10.98 13.92 43.45
N ASP A 729 -11.17 14.55 42.28
CA ASP A 729 -10.67 14.04 41.00
C ASP A 729 -9.22 14.52 40.74
N TRP A 730 -8.29 13.86 41.42
CA TRP A 730 -6.84 14.14 41.39
C TRP A 730 -6.20 14.11 40.00
N SER A 731 -6.84 13.45 39.03
CA SER A 731 -6.36 13.44 37.63
C SER A 731 -6.25 14.86 37.05
N TYR A 732 -7.11 15.78 37.48
CA TYR A 732 -7.15 17.16 36.97
C TYR A 732 -6.05 18.07 37.54
N LEU A 733 -5.13 17.58 38.37
CA LEU A 733 -4.00 18.40 38.82
C LEU A 733 -2.84 18.38 37.81
N THR A 734 -2.43 17.18 37.39
CA THR A 734 -1.24 17.00 36.53
C THR A 734 -1.38 16.00 35.39
N SER A 735 -2.50 15.30 35.24
CA SER A 735 -2.63 14.28 34.21
C SER A 735 -2.56 14.90 32.81
N PRO A 736 -1.75 14.36 31.89
CA PRO A 736 -1.69 14.82 30.50
C PRO A 736 -2.91 14.37 29.67
N SER A 737 -3.72 13.43 30.18
CA SER A 737 -4.87 12.86 29.46
C SER A 737 -6.16 13.68 29.58
N VAL A 738 -6.16 14.74 30.37
CA VAL A 738 -7.31 15.64 30.58
C VAL A 738 -6.82 17.09 30.59
N ASP A 739 -7.77 18.02 30.54
CA ASP A 739 -7.56 19.45 30.81
C ASP A 739 -7.22 19.69 32.29
N SER A 740 -6.10 19.13 32.74
CA SER A 740 -5.58 19.33 34.09
C SER A 740 -5.00 20.73 34.24
N VAL A 741 -4.82 21.19 35.49
CA VAL A 741 -4.15 22.45 35.79
C VAL A 741 -2.79 22.52 35.08
N HIS A 742 -2.00 21.44 35.15
CA HIS A 742 -0.72 21.36 34.46
C HIS A 742 -0.85 21.48 32.93
N THR A 743 -1.73 20.68 32.32
CA THR A 743 -1.91 20.65 30.86
C THR A 743 -2.31 22.03 30.34
N VAL A 744 -3.38 22.61 30.89
CA VAL A 744 -3.91 23.92 30.46
C VAL A 744 -2.88 25.03 30.69
N TRP A 745 -2.10 24.95 31.77
CA TRP A 745 -1.04 25.92 32.06
C TRP A 745 0.10 25.85 31.05
N MET A 746 0.53 24.64 30.68
CA MET A 746 1.57 24.43 29.68
C MET A 746 1.13 24.88 28.29
N GLU A 747 -0.12 24.59 27.91
CA GLU A 747 -0.72 25.10 26.66
C GLU A 747 -0.73 26.63 26.64
N CYS A 748 -1.19 27.28 27.72
CA CYS A 748 -1.20 28.73 27.81
C CYS A 748 0.20 29.33 27.74
N HIS A 749 1.21 28.69 28.36
CA HIS A 749 2.60 29.11 28.29
C HIS A 749 3.12 29.03 26.85
N GLU A 750 2.86 27.93 26.17
CA GLU A 750 3.26 27.71 24.78
C GLU A 750 2.60 28.72 23.83
N ASP A 751 1.31 29.03 24.00
CA ASP A 751 0.61 30.06 23.23
C ASP A 751 1.30 31.44 23.37
N TYR A 752 1.69 31.84 24.59
CA TYR A 752 2.45 33.07 24.78
C TYR A 752 3.79 33.06 24.04
N LEU A 753 4.55 31.96 24.14
CA LEU A 753 5.86 31.82 23.51
C LEU A 753 5.75 31.92 21.99
N GLN A 754 4.86 31.13 21.39
CA GLN A 754 4.63 31.14 19.96
C GLN A 754 4.12 32.52 19.51
N THR A 755 3.14 33.10 20.19
CA THR A 755 2.60 34.42 19.81
C THR A 755 3.64 35.53 19.86
N LEU A 756 4.50 35.52 20.88
CA LEU A 756 5.57 36.51 21.05
C LEU A 756 6.82 36.21 20.21
N GLY A 757 6.88 35.07 19.51
CA GLY A 757 8.05 34.63 18.75
C GLY A 757 9.27 34.36 19.62
N ARG A 758 9.08 33.82 20.83
CA ARG A 758 10.15 33.49 21.80
C ARG A 758 10.37 31.97 21.82
N SER A 759 11.62 31.52 21.85
CA SER A 759 11.95 30.11 22.07
C SER A 759 12.08 29.79 23.57
N ARG A 760 11.84 28.52 23.94
CA ARG A 760 12.05 28.03 25.33
C ARG A 760 13.48 28.21 25.82
N GLU A 761 14.45 28.07 24.92
CA GLU A 761 15.88 28.32 25.16
C GLU A 761 16.18 29.78 25.50
N ALA A 762 15.56 30.72 24.78
CA ALA A 762 15.74 32.15 25.03
C ALA A 762 15.08 32.62 26.34
N GLU A 763 14.10 31.87 26.85
CA GLU A 763 13.45 32.11 28.14
C GLU A 763 14.26 31.56 29.33
N GLY A 764 15.09 30.54 29.12
CA GLY A 764 15.80 29.82 30.19
C GLY A 764 14.95 28.78 30.92
N SER A 765 13.86 28.29 30.29
CA SER A 765 13.02 27.19 30.78
C SER A 765 13.53 25.85 30.27
N TYR A 766 14.49 25.24 30.96
CA TYR A 766 14.75 23.79 30.93
C TYR A 766 14.57 23.20 32.31
#